data_AF-A0A7C3C9J5-F1
#
_entry.id   AF-A0A7C3C9J5-F1
#
_cell.length_a   1.000
_cell.length_b   1.000
_cell.length_c   1.000
_cell.angle_alpha   90.00
_cell.angle_beta   90.00
_cell.angle_gamma   90.00
#
_symmetry.space_group_name_H-M   'P 1'
#
loop_
_entity.id
_entity.type
_entity.pdbx_description
1 polymer ?
#
loop_
_entity_poly.entity_id
_entity_poly.type
_entity_poly.pdbx_seq_one_letter_code
_entity_poly.pdbx_strand_id
1 'polypeptide(L)'
;TKIGVNPLLLLRDVMDIPIFAKADYVELLRGNGLNPLLQNYWMTIHPPTLFLGFASTTIPFAFAIAGLWNGKHKEMLKVTFPWALFSGAILGTGILMGGAWAYEALTFGGYWAWDPVENASLVPWLIMVAGIHTHLVARATGHSIKSTYLFYILSFFFILYSTFLTRSGILGETSVHAFTEMGLENQLLYFTLFFFIAPLVLFFVKGRSIPTIEKEESITSKEFWIFIGALVLLFSASLITVSTSLPVYNKIREVFDPGFEGYLIQDPISHHNKYQLWIGVFIGLLSGLGQFFRFKERNWSKHTKKYLMHLGGTLLIALVLTFLGTQWINTVAWQYKLLLFSGIFGVVANLDYLITFIRGNLKVAGSVVAHIGFGLMIVGILASGLNKEYISTDPFTQEGLLSREMLKRNIILFKGKPATMNGYQITYQRDSMINRTRFYDINFKKLGKNNKTIEEFTVKPNALFDNKMVKVAAYNPATKHYLGKDIFTHIATLPMKEADLNKAREMEDSLNYRAVQVPIGNYSVLVDTLSQSGRFSIDSFNVSILSIIPNAKHPSYEPKEGDLVVGAKVAIQQVGNNKVYEATPVIMVRNNLVFNYPVQLNDLGFKVRLSPDFLDKIFSTDVKYEYAAFHIMEGETIHFNGYEIKLEQINRNPQHINYLPKKGDIAVGAQLSVRKNNNTPPKLAKPVFLIRDMKPMFIKDQLPTEGLHFQFTAVDPNTGKMTIEVAQSAPNLAYPVDIATNSLRTDYIVFEAIIFPGINFFWVGSIMMMLGLAMSWIRRWRMNRNTQLLQR
;
A
#
# COMPACT_ATOMS: atom_id res chain seq x y z
N THR A 1 -11.52 -36.50 13.36
CA THR A 1 -12.77 -35.92 12.80
C THR A 1 -13.56 -35.31 13.93
N LYS A 2 -13.78 -34.00 13.93
CA LYS A 2 -14.66 -33.33 14.91
C LYS A 2 -16.09 -33.31 14.33
N ILE A 3 -16.87 -34.36 14.58
CA ILE A 3 -18.27 -34.44 14.13
C ILE A 3 -19.14 -33.79 15.21
N GLY A 4 -20.06 -32.89 14.82
CA GLY A 4 -20.91 -32.16 15.78
C GLY A 4 -20.24 -30.94 16.43
N VAL A 5 -19.19 -30.37 15.83
CA VAL A 5 -18.62 -29.10 16.29
C VAL A 5 -19.68 -28.02 16.15
N ASN A 6 -20.16 -27.55 17.29
CA ASN A 6 -21.05 -26.42 17.33
C ASN A 6 -20.19 -25.15 17.13
N PRO A 7 -20.43 -24.36 16.06
CA PRO A 7 -19.68 -23.13 15.80
C PRO A 7 -19.92 -22.04 16.87
N LEU A 8 -20.88 -22.27 17.77
CA LEU A 8 -21.17 -21.43 18.93
C LEU A 8 -20.49 -21.91 20.21
N LEU A 9 -19.73 -23.01 20.18
CA LEU A 9 -18.89 -23.40 21.32
C LEU A 9 -17.86 -22.30 21.56
N LEU A 10 -17.79 -21.82 22.79
CA LEU A 10 -16.77 -20.85 23.14
C LEU A 10 -15.43 -21.57 23.18
N LEU A 11 -14.36 -20.86 22.79
CA LEU A 11 -13.00 -21.40 22.84
C LEU A 11 -12.64 -21.96 24.22
N ARG A 12 -13.18 -21.37 25.29
CA ARG A 12 -13.02 -21.82 26.68
C ARG A 12 -13.67 -23.17 27.00
N ASP A 13 -14.68 -23.57 26.24
CA ASP A 13 -15.42 -24.81 26.46
C ASP A 13 -14.72 -25.99 25.76
N VAL A 14 -13.74 -25.71 24.89
CA VAL A 14 -13.09 -26.71 24.03
C VAL A 14 -11.57 -26.74 24.14
N MET A 15 -10.96 -25.80 24.86
CA MET A 15 -9.51 -25.74 25.07
C MET A 15 -9.20 -25.60 26.56
N ASP A 16 -8.40 -26.53 27.09
CA ASP A 16 -7.80 -26.41 28.41
C ASP A 16 -6.52 -25.57 28.33
N ILE A 17 -6.68 -24.24 28.27
CA ILE A 17 -5.55 -23.30 28.38
C ILE A 17 -5.67 -22.48 29.67
N PRO A 18 -4.55 -22.24 30.40
CA PRO A 18 -4.57 -21.63 31.73
C PRO A 18 -5.29 -20.28 31.83
N ILE A 19 -5.36 -19.54 30.71
CA ILE A 19 -6.07 -18.26 30.66
C ILE A 19 -7.58 -18.40 30.89
N PHE A 20 -8.20 -19.52 30.47
CA PHE A 20 -9.63 -19.75 30.63
C PHE A 20 -10.04 -20.19 32.04
N ALA A 21 -9.08 -20.55 32.90
CA ALA A 21 -9.33 -20.81 34.31
C ALA A 21 -9.64 -19.53 35.12
N LYS A 22 -9.38 -18.35 34.53
CA LYS A 22 -9.65 -17.05 35.15
C LYS A 22 -11.03 -16.54 34.75
N ALA A 23 -11.82 -16.05 35.71
CA ALA A 23 -13.18 -15.56 35.44
C ALA A 23 -13.20 -14.31 34.53
N ASP A 24 -12.14 -13.50 34.58
CA ASP A 24 -11.92 -12.26 33.84
C ASP A 24 -11.09 -12.48 32.54
N TYR A 25 -10.99 -13.71 32.04
CA TYR A 25 -10.14 -14.05 30.90
C TYR A 25 -10.39 -13.20 29.64
N VAL A 26 -11.61 -12.69 29.43
CA VAL A 26 -11.94 -11.83 28.30
C VAL A 26 -11.21 -10.48 28.38
N GLU A 27 -11.03 -9.93 29.58
CA GLU A 27 -10.28 -8.68 29.80
C GLU A 27 -8.76 -8.89 29.59
N LEU A 28 -8.29 -10.13 29.82
CA LEU A 28 -6.91 -10.54 29.61
C LEU A 28 -6.60 -10.84 28.13
N LEU A 29 -7.63 -11.16 27.33
CA LEU A 29 -7.51 -11.44 25.90
C LEU A 29 -7.61 -10.15 25.08
N ARG A 30 -6.46 -9.61 24.67
CA ARG A 30 -6.42 -8.64 23.58
C ARG A 30 -6.30 -9.36 22.25
N GLY A 31 -7.41 -9.47 21.52
CA GLY A 31 -7.39 -9.97 20.15
C GLY A 31 -6.46 -9.12 19.28
N ASN A 32 -5.68 -9.76 18.41
CA ASN A 32 -4.77 -9.05 17.51
C ASN A 32 -5.53 -8.20 16.47
N GLY A 33 -6.86 -8.30 16.35
CA GLY A 33 -7.65 -7.64 15.31
C GLY A 33 -7.46 -8.26 13.93
N LEU A 34 -8.13 -7.70 12.92
CA LEU A 34 -7.89 -8.07 11.52
C LEU A 34 -6.46 -7.73 11.13
N ASN A 35 -5.89 -8.51 10.20
CA ASN A 35 -4.68 -8.11 9.49
C ASN A 35 -4.89 -6.68 8.95
N PRO A 36 -3.98 -5.72 9.21
CA PRO A 36 -4.13 -4.35 8.75
C PRO A 36 -4.46 -4.24 7.25
N LEU A 37 -3.86 -5.08 6.40
CA LEU A 37 -4.15 -5.10 4.96
C LEU A 37 -5.64 -5.26 4.64
N LEU A 38 -6.39 -5.95 5.51
CA LEU A 38 -7.81 -6.21 5.36
C LEU A 38 -8.71 -5.08 5.90
N GLN A 39 -8.14 -3.99 6.41
CA GLN A 39 -8.88 -2.86 6.96
C GLN A 39 -9.13 -1.78 5.90
N ASN A 40 -9.87 -2.14 4.84
CA ASN A 40 -10.27 -1.26 3.75
C ASN A 40 -11.81 -1.31 3.59
N TYR A 41 -12.46 -0.23 3.16
CA TYR A 41 -13.90 -0.20 2.90
C TYR A 41 -14.35 -1.29 1.91
N TRP A 42 -13.52 -1.66 0.94
CA TRP A 42 -13.84 -2.76 0.04
C TRP A 42 -14.04 -4.07 0.80
N MET A 43 -13.22 -4.36 1.82
CA MET A 43 -13.36 -5.56 2.66
C MET A 43 -14.67 -5.58 3.46
N THR A 44 -15.34 -4.43 3.61
CA THR A 44 -16.67 -4.35 4.19
C THR A 44 -17.77 -4.75 3.21
N ILE A 45 -17.60 -4.52 1.91
CA ILE A 45 -18.67 -4.65 0.90
C ILE A 45 -18.47 -5.81 -0.07
N HIS A 46 -17.24 -6.10 -0.50
CA HIS A 46 -16.98 -7.12 -1.49
C HIS A 46 -17.15 -8.53 -0.93
N PRO A 47 -16.66 -8.91 0.29
CA PRO A 47 -16.85 -10.26 0.77
C PRO A 47 -18.33 -10.59 0.99
N PRO A 48 -19.17 -9.75 1.63
CA PRO A 48 -20.60 -10.02 1.72
C PRO A 48 -21.29 -10.18 0.36
N THR A 49 -20.90 -9.39 -0.64
CA THR A 49 -21.43 -9.51 -2.00
C THR A 49 -21.02 -10.83 -2.66
N LEU A 50 -19.75 -11.22 -2.52
CA LEU A 50 -19.22 -12.48 -3.03
C LEU A 50 -19.88 -13.68 -2.34
N PHE A 51 -20.02 -13.65 -1.01
CA PHE A 51 -20.72 -14.68 -0.23
C PHE A 51 -22.20 -14.76 -0.57
N LEU A 52 -22.88 -13.64 -0.83
CA LEU A 52 -24.24 -13.64 -1.36
C LEU A 52 -24.29 -14.30 -2.74
N GLY A 53 -23.30 -14.03 -3.60
CA GLY A 53 -23.04 -14.76 -4.84
C GLY A 53 -22.99 -16.27 -4.62
N PHE A 54 -22.08 -16.72 -3.75
CA PHE A 54 -21.88 -18.13 -3.41
C PHE A 54 -23.17 -18.77 -2.92
N ALA A 55 -23.79 -18.19 -1.88
CA ALA A 55 -25.01 -18.69 -1.28
C ALA A 55 -26.16 -18.78 -2.29
N SER A 56 -26.29 -17.78 -3.17
CA SER A 56 -27.37 -17.75 -4.15
C SER A 56 -27.31 -18.90 -5.16
N THR A 57 -26.13 -19.46 -5.46
CA THR A 57 -25.98 -20.61 -6.37
C THR A 57 -26.66 -21.88 -5.84
N THR A 58 -26.90 -21.95 -4.54
CA THR A 58 -27.69 -23.02 -3.90
C THR A 58 -29.10 -23.09 -4.46
N ILE A 59 -29.68 -21.96 -4.87
CA ILE A 59 -31.06 -21.89 -5.37
C ILE A 59 -31.22 -22.63 -6.71
N PRO A 60 -30.44 -22.31 -7.78
CA PRO A 60 -30.52 -23.08 -9.01
C PRO A 60 -30.08 -24.54 -8.84
N PHE A 61 -29.14 -24.83 -7.94
CA PHE A 61 -28.80 -26.21 -7.58
C PHE A 61 -29.99 -26.95 -6.94
N ALA A 62 -30.65 -26.37 -5.94
CA ALA A 62 -31.77 -27.01 -5.24
C ALA A 62 -32.94 -27.28 -6.20
N PHE A 63 -33.26 -26.33 -7.09
CA PHE A 63 -34.27 -26.56 -8.13
C PHE A 63 -33.83 -27.61 -9.16
N ALA A 64 -32.55 -27.70 -9.50
CA ALA A 64 -32.02 -28.75 -10.35
C ALA A 64 -32.22 -30.13 -9.69
N ILE A 65 -31.88 -30.29 -8.40
CA ILE A 65 -32.10 -31.53 -7.68
C ILE A 65 -33.60 -31.86 -7.57
N ALA A 66 -34.43 -30.90 -7.20
CA ALA A 66 -35.88 -31.09 -7.10
C ALA A 66 -36.52 -31.45 -8.46
N GLY A 67 -36.03 -30.86 -9.55
CA GLY A 67 -36.47 -31.16 -10.91
C GLY A 67 -36.13 -32.58 -11.35
N LEU A 68 -34.94 -33.08 -10.98
CA LEU A 68 -34.54 -34.48 -11.20
C LEU A 68 -35.35 -35.45 -10.34
N TRP A 69 -35.52 -35.12 -9.06
CA TRP A 69 -36.23 -35.97 -8.10
C TRP A 69 -37.70 -36.18 -8.50
N ASN A 70 -38.39 -35.09 -8.85
CA ASN A 70 -39.82 -35.10 -9.15
C ASN A 70 -40.14 -35.37 -10.63
N GLY A 71 -39.15 -35.46 -11.51
CA GLY A 71 -39.34 -35.56 -12.97
C GLY A 71 -39.94 -34.29 -13.61
N LYS A 72 -40.02 -33.17 -12.88
CA LYS A 72 -40.66 -31.92 -13.29
C LYS A 72 -39.71 -31.01 -14.07
N HIS A 73 -39.17 -31.54 -15.18
CA HIS A 73 -38.03 -30.91 -15.85
C HIS A 73 -38.33 -29.54 -16.50
N LYS A 74 -39.52 -29.36 -17.09
CA LYS A 74 -39.91 -28.08 -17.71
C LYS A 74 -40.28 -27.02 -16.68
N GLU A 75 -40.86 -27.44 -15.55
CA GLU A 75 -41.25 -26.54 -14.46
C GLU A 75 -40.02 -25.94 -13.77
N MET A 76 -39.00 -26.77 -13.53
CA MET A 76 -37.69 -26.35 -13.03
C MET A 76 -37.14 -25.17 -13.84
N LEU A 77 -37.17 -25.24 -15.18
CA LEU A 77 -36.65 -24.18 -16.04
C LEU A 77 -37.39 -22.85 -15.83
N LYS A 78 -38.72 -22.88 -15.67
CA LYS A 78 -39.51 -21.64 -15.49
C LYS A 78 -39.13 -20.91 -14.20
N VAL A 79 -39.00 -21.65 -13.11
CA VAL A 79 -38.76 -21.09 -11.76
C VAL A 79 -37.30 -20.71 -11.56
N THR A 80 -36.37 -21.50 -12.09
CA THR A 80 -34.94 -21.36 -11.81
C THR A 80 -34.27 -20.20 -12.56
N PHE A 81 -34.76 -19.83 -13.75
CA PHE A 81 -34.02 -18.91 -14.62
C PHE A 81 -33.71 -17.53 -14.00
N PRO A 82 -34.66 -16.85 -13.33
CA PRO A 82 -34.36 -15.57 -12.69
C PRO A 82 -33.29 -15.72 -11.59
N TRP A 83 -33.30 -16.83 -10.87
CA TRP A 83 -32.31 -17.10 -9.83
C TRP A 83 -30.93 -17.38 -10.39
N ALA A 84 -30.82 -18.12 -11.49
CA ALA A 84 -29.54 -18.31 -12.18
C ALA A 84 -28.95 -16.98 -12.67
N LEU A 85 -29.78 -16.09 -13.23
CA LEU A 85 -29.35 -14.75 -13.65
C LEU A 85 -28.95 -13.88 -12.45
N PHE A 86 -29.69 -13.95 -11.34
CA PHE A 86 -29.33 -13.28 -10.09
C PHE A 86 -27.97 -13.77 -9.58
N SER A 87 -27.77 -15.09 -9.49
CA SER A 87 -26.51 -15.69 -9.05
C SER A 87 -25.34 -15.29 -9.93
N GLY A 88 -25.50 -15.37 -11.25
CA GLY A 88 -24.47 -14.93 -12.19
C GLY A 88 -24.14 -13.44 -12.06
N ALA A 89 -25.13 -12.58 -11.89
CA ALA A 89 -24.90 -11.14 -11.72
C ALA A 89 -24.19 -10.82 -10.40
N ILE A 90 -24.71 -11.31 -9.26
CA ILE A 90 -24.19 -10.95 -7.94
C ILE A 90 -22.81 -11.56 -7.66
N LEU A 91 -22.58 -12.80 -8.11
CA LEU A 91 -21.27 -13.44 -8.04
C LEU A 91 -20.25 -12.69 -8.91
N GLY A 92 -20.62 -12.34 -10.15
CA GLY A 92 -19.75 -11.56 -11.03
C GLY A 92 -19.44 -10.18 -10.47
N THR A 93 -20.41 -9.49 -9.88
CA THR A 93 -20.19 -8.22 -9.17
C THR A 93 -19.22 -8.39 -8.00
N GLY A 94 -19.35 -9.44 -7.20
CA GLY A 94 -18.42 -9.74 -6.10
C GLY A 94 -16.98 -9.92 -6.59
N ILE A 95 -16.78 -10.66 -7.71
CA ILE A 95 -15.47 -10.85 -8.34
C ILE A 95 -14.89 -9.51 -8.83
N LEU A 96 -15.70 -8.68 -9.51
CA LEU A 96 -15.25 -7.37 -9.98
C LEU A 96 -14.87 -6.42 -8.83
N MET A 97 -15.62 -6.44 -7.74
CA MET A 97 -15.29 -5.66 -6.54
C MET A 97 -14.00 -6.16 -5.88
N GLY A 98 -13.71 -7.46 -5.94
CA GLY A 98 -12.42 -8.02 -5.53
C GLY A 98 -11.26 -7.47 -6.37
N GLY A 99 -11.42 -7.41 -7.69
CA GLY A 99 -10.42 -6.79 -8.58
C GLY A 99 -10.23 -5.29 -8.32
N ALA A 100 -11.30 -4.56 -7.95
CA ALA A 100 -11.21 -3.15 -7.56
C ALA A 100 -10.44 -2.97 -6.24
N TRP A 101 -10.69 -3.84 -5.25
CA TRP A 101 -9.92 -3.87 -4.01
C TRP A 101 -8.44 -4.17 -4.26
N ALA A 102 -8.13 -5.18 -5.09
CA ALA A 102 -6.76 -5.50 -5.46
C ALA A 102 -6.04 -4.29 -6.07
N TYR A 103 -6.73 -3.53 -6.92
CA TYR A 103 -6.20 -2.32 -7.55
C TYR A 103 -5.95 -1.16 -6.57
N GLU A 104 -6.61 -1.15 -5.41
CA GLU A 104 -6.44 -0.10 -4.38
C GLU A 104 -5.59 -0.51 -3.17
N ALA A 105 -5.39 -1.82 -2.95
CA ALA A 105 -4.77 -2.34 -1.73
C ALA A 105 -3.53 -3.22 -1.99
N LEU A 106 -3.35 -3.77 -3.18
CA LEU A 106 -2.28 -4.74 -3.46
C LEU A 106 -1.17 -4.14 -4.32
N THR A 107 0.06 -4.58 -4.06
CA THR A 107 1.29 -4.02 -4.65
C THR A 107 1.70 -4.65 -5.97
N PHE A 108 1.03 -5.70 -6.46
CA PHE A 108 1.43 -6.34 -7.72
C PHE A 108 1.12 -5.50 -8.97
N GLY A 109 0.60 -4.29 -8.80
CA GLY A 109 0.49 -3.29 -9.88
C GLY A 109 -0.48 -3.73 -10.97
N GLY A 110 -1.72 -4.05 -10.57
CA GLY A 110 -2.80 -4.45 -11.49
C GLY A 110 -4.11 -4.73 -10.76
N TYR A 111 -5.14 -5.09 -11.53
CA TYR A 111 -6.48 -5.45 -11.04
C TYR A 111 -6.74 -6.97 -11.01
N TRP A 112 -5.83 -7.77 -11.57
CA TRP A 112 -5.93 -9.23 -11.62
C TRP A 112 -4.53 -9.84 -11.78
N ALA A 113 -4.21 -10.85 -10.98
CA ALA A 113 -2.90 -11.52 -11.02
C ALA A 113 -2.98 -13.05 -11.11
N TRP A 114 -4.16 -13.61 -11.36
CA TRP A 114 -4.40 -15.06 -11.37
C TRP A 114 -4.07 -15.73 -10.03
N ASP A 115 -4.30 -15.04 -8.91
CA ASP A 115 -4.15 -15.64 -7.60
C ASP A 115 -5.09 -16.87 -7.43
N PRO A 116 -4.65 -17.97 -6.80
CA PRO A 116 -5.46 -19.19 -6.67
C PRO A 116 -6.86 -18.99 -6.06
N VAL A 117 -7.02 -18.07 -5.12
CA VAL A 117 -8.32 -17.79 -4.48
C VAL A 117 -9.21 -16.97 -5.40
N GLU A 118 -8.64 -15.99 -6.12
CA GLU A 118 -9.34 -15.27 -7.18
C GLU A 118 -9.85 -16.24 -8.26
N ASN A 119 -8.99 -17.16 -8.71
CA ASN A 119 -9.31 -18.21 -9.67
C ASN A 119 -10.43 -19.15 -9.18
N ALA A 120 -10.36 -19.56 -7.91
CA ALA A 120 -11.38 -20.41 -7.29
C ALA A 120 -12.75 -19.74 -7.22
N SER A 121 -12.82 -18.41 -7.22
CA SER A 121 -14.09 -17.67 -7.32
C SER A 121 -14.59 -17.52 -8.77
N LEU A 122 -13.68 -17.42 -9.74
CA LEU A 122 -13.99 -17.24 -11.17
C LEU A 122 -14.58 -18.51 -11.82
N VAL A 123 -14.04 -19.68 -11.50
CA VAL A 123 -14.49 -20.99 -12.05
C VAL A 123 -16.00 -21.21 -11.91
N PRO A 124 -16.61 -21.16 -10.69
CA PRO A 124 -18.04 -21.38 -10.54
C PRO A 124 -18.89 -20.34 -11.27
N TRP A 125 -18.37 -19.12 -11.45
CA TRP A 125 -19.03 -18.08 -12.24
C TRP A 125 -19.06 -18.42 -13.74
N LEU A 126 -17.94 -18.86 -14.33
CA LEU A 126 -17.89 -19.31 -15.73
C LEU A 126 -18.87 -20.46 -15.99
N ILE A 127 -18.93 -21.42 -15.07
CA ILE A 127 -19.87 -22.56 -15.11
C ILE A 127 -21.32 -22.08 -14.97
N MET A 128 -21.60 -21.10 -14.10
CA MET A 128 -22.93 -20.50 -13.97
C MET A 128 -23.34 -19.76 -15.26
N VAL A 129 -22.44 -19.01 -15.88
CA VAL A 129 -22.70 -18.32 -17.15
C VAL A 129 -22.99 -19.34 -18.26
N ALA A 130 -22.23 -20.44 -18.35
CA ALA A 130 -22.54 -21.55 -19.26
C ALA A 130 -23.93 -22.17 -18.98
N GLY A 131 -24.29 -22.32 -17.70
CA GLY A 131 -25.61 -22.74 -17.26
C GLY A 131 -26.73 -21.80 -17.68
N ILE A 132 -26.54 -20.48 -17.56
CA ILE A 132 -27.51 -19.46 -18.02
C ILE A 132 -27.75 -19.57 -19.53
N HIS A 133 -26.68 -19.78 -20.31
CA HIS A 133 -26.76 -19.89 -21.76
C HIS A 133 -27.47 -21.18 -22.21
N THR A 134 -27.11 -22.33 -21.64
CA THR A 134 -27.82 -23.58 -21.93
C THR A 134 -29.27 -23.55 -21.44
N HIS A 135 -29.55 -22.86 -20.33
CA HIS A 135 -30.91 -22.66 -19.86
C HIS A 135 -31.75 -21.86 -20.89
N LEU A 136 -31.16 -20.81 -21.48
CA LEU A 136 -31.82 -20.03 -22.53
C LEU A 136 -32.20 -20.93 -23.72
N VAL A 137 -31.30 -21.82 -24.15
CA VAL A 137 -31.56 -22.83 -25.19
C VAL A 137 -32.68 -23.77 -24.76
N ALA A 138 -32.61 -24.33 -23.54
CA ALA A 138 -33.61 -25.22 -22.97
C ALA A 138 -35.01 -24.63 -22.96
N ARG A 139 -35.14 -23.33 -22.66
CA ARG A 139 -36.44 -22.64 -22.70
C ARG A 139 -36.90 -22.32 -24.12
N ALA A 140 -35.98 -22.03 -25.04
CA ALA A 140 -36.33 -21.65 -26.41
C ALA A 140 -36.70 -22.85 -27.27
N THR A 141 -35.90 -23.92 -27.21
CA THR A 141 -35.97 -25.05 -28.14
C THR A 141 -36.27 -26.39 -27.47
N GLY A 142 -36.01 -26.52 -26.17
CA GLY A 142 -36.09 -27.79 -25.45
C GLY A 142 -34.81 -28.62 -25.53
N HIS A 143 -33.80 -28.19 -26.31
CA HIS A 143 -32.46 -28.78 -26.30
C HIS A 143 -31.68 -28.36 -25.04
N SER A 144 -30.55 -28.99 -24.75
CA SER A 144 -29.66 -28.61 -23.64
C SER A 144 -30.24 -28.68 -22.21
N ILE A 145 -31.43 -29.25 -21.98
CA ILE A 145 -31.99 -29.44 -20.62
C ILE A 145 -31.01 -30.23 -19.73
N LYS A 146 -30.45 -31.32 -20.26
CA LYS A 146 -29.43 -32.13 -19.56
C LYS A 146 -28.22 -31.29 -19.17
N SER A 147 -27.70 -30.51 -20.11
CA SER A 147 -26.55 -29.62 -19.89
C SER A 147 -26.85 -28.57 -18.82
N THR A 148 -28.05 -27.99 -18.80
CA THR A 148 -28.46 -27.04 -17.76
C THR A 148 -28.44 -27.64 -16.36
N TYR A 149 -28.93 -28.88 -16.19
CA TYR A 149 -28.80 -29.60 -14.91
C TYR A 149 -27.33 -29.74 -14.50
N LEU A 150 -26.50 -30.21 -15.42
CA LEU A 150 -25.08 -30.44 -15.16
C LEU A 150 -24.36 -29.15 -14.76
N PHE A 151 -24.60 -28.05 -15.47
CA PHE A 151 -23.98 -26.76 -15.14
C PHE A 151 -24.41 -26.21 -13.77
N TYR A 152 -25.67 -26.38 -13.36
CA TYR A 152 -26.09 -25.96 -12.01
C TYR A 152 -25.53 -26.84 -10.91
N ILE A 153 -25.41 -28.15 -11.14
CA ILE A 153 -24.74 -29.07 -10.22
C ILE A 153 -23.26 -28.71 -10.09
N LEU A 154 -22.55 -28.55 -11.21
CA LEU A 154 -21.13 -28.22 -11.23
C LEU A 154 -20.85 -26.84 -10.64
N SER A 155 -21.69 -25.83 -10.90
CA SER A 155 -21.48 -24.49 -10.35
C SER A 155 -21.51 -24.51 -8.82
N PHE A 156 -22.51 -25.18 -8.24
CA PHE A 156 -22.59 -25.34 -6.78
C PHE A 156 -21.44 -26.18 -6.22
N PHE A 157 -21.08 -27.29 -6.89
CA PHE A 157 -19.91 -28.07 -6.52
C PHE A 157 -18.63 -27.21 -6.48
N PHE A 158 -18.38 -26.39 -7.51
CA PHE A 158 -17.19 -25.55 -7.56
C PHE A 158 -17.18 -24.42 -6.51
N ILE A 159 -18.35 -23.98 -6.01
CA ILE A 159 -18.44 -23.10 -4.84
C ILE A 159 -17.97 -23.83 -3.56
N LEU A 160 -18.39 -25.08 -3.38
CA LEU A 160 -17.93 -25.89 -2.26
C LEU A 160 -16.43 -26.22 -2.38
N TYR A 161 -15.97 -26.52 -3.58
CA TYR A 161 -14.56 -26.74 -3.87
C TYR A 161 -13.71 -25.48 -3.62
N SER A 162 -14.21 -24.30 -4.00
CA SER A 162 -13.58 -23.01 -3.68
C SER A 162 -13.45 -22.80 -2.16
N THR A 163 -14.49 -23.16 -1.41
CA THR A 163 -14.47 -23.14 0.06
C THR A 163 -13.44 -24.12 0.61
N PHE A 164 -13.35 -25.34 0.05
CA PHE A 164 -12.33 -26.33 0.39
C PHE A 164 -10.92 -25.80 0.16
N LEU A 165 -10.64 -25.25 -1.02
CA LEU A 165 -9.32 -24.70 -1.36
C LEU A 165 -8.91 -23.55 -0.43
N THR A 166 -9.84 -22.65 -0.10
CA THR A 166 -9.56 -21.44 0.69
C THR A 166 -9.47 -21.68 2.20
N ARG A 167 -10.03 -22.79 2.70
CA ARG A 167 -10.20 -23.03 4.16
C ARG A 167 -9.57 -24.32 4.68
N SER A 168 -9.06 -25.19 3.81
CA SER A 168 -8.34 -26.41 4.20
C SER A 168 -6.87 -26.17 4.56
N GLY A 169 -6.33 -24.97 4.31
CA GLY A 169 -4.89 -24.68 4.44
C GLY A 169 -4.07 -25.06 3.21
N ILE A 170 -4.64 -25.76 2.22
CA ILE A 170 -3.91 -26.29 1.05
C ILE A 170 -3.30 -25.23 0.13
N LEU A 171 -3.84 -24.00 0.17
CA LEU A 171 -3.34 -22.85 -0.60
C LEU A 171 -2.42 -21.94 0.20
N GLY A 172 -2.10 -22.27 1.46
CA GLY A 172 -1.44 -21.36 2.42
C GLY A 172 -0.14 -20.73 1.94
N GLU A 173 0.66 -21.45 1.15
CA GLU A 173 1.94 -20.95 0.61
C GLU A 173 1.83 -20.34 -0.80
N THR A 174 0.70 -20.56 -1.49
CA THR A 174 0.53 -20.21 -2.91
C THR A 174 -0.41 -19.04 -3.16
N SER A 175 -1.15 -18.60 -2.15
CA SER A 175 -2.10 -17.49 -2.27
C SER A 175 -1.98 -16.50 -1.13
N VAL A 176 -2.03 -15.22 -1.48
CA VAL A 176 -2.06 -14.11 -0.51
C VAL A 176 -3.43 -13.94 0.15
N HIS A 177 -4.46 -14.59 -0.39
CA HIS A 177 -5.85 -14.53 0.10
C HIS A 177 -6.26 -15.80 0.87
N ALA A 178 -5.37 -16.78 1.02
CA ALA A 178 -5.68 -18.01 1.75
C ALA A 178 -5.96 -17.70 3.23
N PHE A 179 -6.99 -18.34 3.80
CA PHE A 179 -7.31 -18.23 5.21
C PHE A 179 -6.55 -19.26 6.04
N THR A 180 -6.43 -19.03 7.35
CA THR A 180 -5.88 -20.01 8.28
C THR A 180 -6.72 -21.28 8.31
N GLU A 181 -6.05 -22.42 8.49
CA GLU A 181 -6.71 -23.72 8.60
C GLU A 181 -7.68 -23.77 9.79
N MET A 182 -8.83 -24.43 9.58
CA MET A 182 -9.90 -24.51 10.60
C MET A 182 -9.89 -25.84 11.37
N GLY A 183 -9.00 -26.77 11.03
CA GLY A 183 -8.99 -28.15 11.58
C GLY A 183 -10.25 -28.97 11.24
N LEU A 184 -10.95 -28.58 10.16
CA LEU A 184 -12.17 -29.20 9.63
C LEU A 184 -12.00 -29.66 8.17
N GLU A 185 -10.75 -29.76 7.70
CA GLU A 185 -10.39 -30.05 6.32
C GLU A 185 -10.98 -31.39 5.83
N ASN A 186 -10.94 -32.43 6.67
CA ASN A 186 -11.51 -33.73 6.35
C ASN A 186 -13.05 -33.69 6.23
N GLN A 187 -13.73 -32.97 7.13
CA GLN A 187 -15.19 -32.79 7.07
C GLN A 187 -15.59 -31.99 5.82
N LEU A 188 -14.85 -30.94 5.51
CA LEU A 188 -15.08 -30.12 4.33
C LEU A 188 -14.81 -30.91 3.04
N LEU A 189 -13.82 -31.79 3.04
CA LEU A 189 -13.57 -32.73 1.95
C LEU A 189 -14.75 -33.69 1.78
N TYR A 190 -15.20 -34.37 2.84
CA TYR A 190 -16.35 -35.28 2.75
C TYR A 190 -17.64 -34.57 2.32
N PHE A 191 -17.87 -33.36 2.83
CA PHE A 191 -19.01 -32.52 2.43
C PHE A 191 -18.94 -32.19 0.93
N THR A 192 -17.78 -31.76 0.45
CA THR A 192 -17.55 -31.44 -0.97
C THR A 192 -17.74 -32.68 -1.85
N LEU A 193 -17.20 -33.84 -1.44
CA LEU A 193 -17.37 -35.11 -2.16
C LEU A 193 -18.82 -35.59 -2.18
N PHE A 194 -19.55 -35.46 -1.08
CA PHE A 194 -20.98 -35.82 -1.02
C PHE A 194 -21.80 -34.99 -2.01
N PHE A 195 -21.62 -33.66 -2.00
CA PHE A 195 -22.32 -32.75 -2.91
C PHE A 195 -21.79 -32.79 -4.35
N PHE A 196 -20.69 -33.48 -4.61
CA PHE A 196 -20.26 -33.86 -5.96
C PHE A 196 -20.94 -35.15 -6.42
N ILE A 197 -20.77 -36.23 -5.64
CA ILE A 197 -21.14 -37.59 -6.04
C ILE A 197 -22.66 -37.78 -6.03
N ALA A 198 -23.37 -37.40 -4.96
CA ALA A 198 -24.79 -37.70 -4.82
C ALA A 198 -25.66 -37.01 -5.90
N PRO A 199 -25.47 -35.71 -6.21
CA PRO A 199 -26.15 -35.06 -7.33
C PRO A 199 -25.84 -35.67 -8.70
N LEU A 200 -24.58 -36.07 -8.94
CA LEU A 200 -24.18 -36.71 -10.19
C LEU A 200 -24.81 -38.10 -10.34
N VAL A 201 -24.81 -38.91 -9.28
CA VAL A 201 -25.51 -40.20 -9.27
C VAL A 201 -26.99 -40.00 -9.58
N LEU A 202 -27.65 -39.03 -8.94
CA LEU A 202 -29.05 -38.71 -9.22
C LEU A 202 -29.26 -38.27 -10.68
N PHE A 203 -28.36 -37.43 -11.22
CA PHE A 203 -28.39 -36.99 -12.61
C PHE A 203 -28.29 -38.17 -13.59
N PHE A 204 -27.41 -39.15 -13.36
CA PHE A 204 -27.28 -40.32 -14.22
C PHE A 204 -28.45 -41.28 -14.07
N VAL A 205 -28.91 -41.55 -12.83
CA VAL A 205 -30.05 -42.44 -12.56
C VAL A 205 -31.35 -41.89 -13.14
N LYS A 206 -31.62 -40.58 -12.96
CA LYS A 206 -32.80 -39.90 -13.51
C LYS A 206 -32.58 -39.36 -14.92
N GLY A 207 -31.40 -39.58 -15.51
CA GLY A 207 -31.02 -39.01 -16.81
C GLY A 207 -31.92 -39.45 -17.97
N ARG A 208 -32.58 -40.61 -17.84
CA ARG A 208 -33.55 -41.13 -18.82
C ARG A 208 -34.90 -40.42 -18.78
N SER A 209 -35.30 -39.82 -17.65
CA SER A 209 -36.58 -39.09 -17.57
C SER A 209 -36.49 -37.68 -18.17
N ILE A 210 -35.28 -37.17 -18.37
CA ILE A 210 -35.05 -35.82 -18.91
C ILE A 210 -35.44 -35.81 -20.40
N PRO A 211 -36.35 -34.92 -20.84
CA PRO A 211 -36.72 -34.82 -22.24
C PRO A 211 -35.50 -34.55 -23.12
N THR A 212 -35.29 -35.39 -24.13
CA THR A 212 -34.26 -35.21 -25.15
C THR A 212 -34.88 -35.17 -26.53
N ILE A 213 -34.44 -34.23 -27.35
CA ILE A 213 -34.76 -34.20 -28.78
C ILE A 213 -33.65 -35.00 -29.47
N GLU A 214 -34.01 -36.11 -30.13
CA GLU A 214 -33.04 -37.05 -30.72
C GLU A 214 -32.30 -36.47 -31.93
N LYS A 215 -32.85 -35.44 -32.57
CA LYS A 215 -32.22 -34.78 -33.72
C LYS A 215 -31.11 -33.84 -33.24
N GLU A 216 -29.94 -33.96 -33.83
CA GLU A 216 -28.83 -33.02 -33.61
C GLU A 216 -29.22 -31.59 -34.01
N GLU A 217 -28.67 -30.62 -33.28
CA GLU A 217 -28.84 -29.21 -33.58
C GLU A 217 -28.14 -28.88 -34.91
N SER A 218 -28.82 -28.17 -35.80
CA SER A 218 -28.20 -27.72 -37.06
C SER A 218 -27.08 -26.72 -36.78
N ILE A 219 -25.97 -26.79 -37.50
CA ILE A 219 -24.87 -25.79 -37.44
C ILE A 219 -25.37 -24.38 -37.78
N THR A 220 -26.46 -24.27 -38.54
CA THR A 220 -27.09 -22.97 -38.89
C THR A 220 -27.97 -22.39 -37.77
N SER A 221 -28.15 -23.12 -36.66
CA SER A 221 -29.06 -22.73 -35.58
C SER A 221 -28.34 -21.97 -34.46
N LYS A 222 -29.09 -21.11 -33.76
CA LYS A 222 -28.54 -20.36 -32.62
C LYS A 222 -28.22 -21.27 -31.44
N GLU A 223 -29.04 -22.29 -31.23
CA GLU A 223 -28.88 -23.26 -30.14
C GLU A 223 -27.52 -23.97 -30.18
N PHE A 224 -27.08 -24.42 -31.37
CA PHE A 224 -25.78 -25.04 -31.58
C PHE A 224 -24.62 -24.14 -31.11
N TRP A 225 -24.56 -22.89 -31.60
CA TRP A 225 -23.45 -21.97 -31.27
C TRP A 225 -23.47 -21.51 -29.81
N ILE A 226 -24.64 -21.38 -29.20
CA ILE A 226 -24.73 -21.11 -27.75
C ILE A 226 -24.20 -22.31 -26.95
N PHE A 227 -24.51 -23.54 -27.38
CA PHE A 227 -24.00 -24.74 -26.75
C PHE A 227 -22.47 -24.85 -26.88
N ILE A 228 -21.92 -24.59 -28.07
CA ILE A 228 -20.46 -24.51 -28.28
C ILE A 228 -19.83 -23.46 -27.36
N GLY A 229 -20.43 -22.27 -27.23
CA GLY A 229 -19.95 -21.25 -26.30
C GLY A 229 -19.94 -21.72 -24.84
N ALA A 230 -20.97 -22.45 -24.42
CA ALA A 230 -21.03 -23.04 -23.08
C ALA A 230 -19.93 -24.11 -22.86
N LEU A 231 -19.59 -24.89 -23.89
CA LEU A 231 -18.46 -25.84 -23.82
C LEU A 231 -17.10 -25.14 -23.75
N VAL A 232 -16.91 -24.03 -24.47
CA VAL A 232 -15.69 -23.21 -24.38
C VAL A 232 -15.53 -22.65 -22.95
N LEU A 233 -16.61 -22.18 -22.33
CA LEU A 233 -16.59 -21.74 -20.93
C LEU A 233 -16.27 -22.89 -19.96
N LEU A 234 -16.84 -24.09 -20.18
CA LEU A 234 -16.51 -25.28 -19.40
C LEU A 234 -15.04 -25.66 -19.53
N PHE A 235 -14.49 -25.59 -20.74
CA PHE A 235 -13.08 -25.88 -21.00
C PHE A 235 -12.17 -24.85 -20.30
N SER A 236 -12.50 -23.56 -20.37
CA SER A 236 -11.80 -22.51 -19.63
C SER A 236 -11.79 -22.77 -18.12
N ALA A 237 -12.97 -23.05 -17.55
CA ALA A 237 -13.11 -23.36 -16.13
C ALA A 237 -12.31 -24.61 -15.74
N SER A 238 -12.26 -25.63 -16.60
CA SER A 238 -11.49 -26.86 -16.37
C SER A 238 -9.98 -26.58 -16.35
N LEU A 239 -9.46 -25.81 -17.31
CA LEU A 239 -8.03 -25.44 -17.35
C LEU A 239 -7.59 -24.64 -16.12
N ILE A 240 -8.42 -23.68 -15.69
CA ILE A 240 -8.17 -22.91 -14.48
C ILE A 240 -8.18 -23.84 -13.27
N THR A 241 -9.20 -24.68 -13.14
CA THR A 241 -9.33 -25.64 -12.03
C THR A 241 -8.11 -26.55 -11.93
N VAL A 242 -7.66 -27.16 -13.03
CA VAL A 242 -6.48 -28.05 -13.03
C VAL A 242 -5.24 -27.30 -12.54
N SER A 243 -5.00 -26.10 -13.04
CA SER A 243 -3.82 -25.30 -12.67
C SER A 243 -3.88 -24.85 -11.20
N THR A 244 -5.05 -24.37 -10.75
CA THR A 244 -5.28 -23.92 -9.37
C THR A 244 -5.27 -25.07 -8.36
N SER A 245 -5.54 -26.30 -8.80
CA SER A 245 -5.53 -27.50 -7.95
C SER A 245 -4.17 -28.19 -7.88
N LEU A 246 -3.11 -27.59 -8.42
CA LEU A 246 -1.76 -28.16 -8.36
C LEU A 246 -1.28 -28.44 -6.92
N PRO A 247 -1.54 -27.56 -5.92
CA PRO A 247 -1.23 -27.88 -4.52
C PRO A 247 -2.00 -29.09 -3.99
N VAL A 248 -3.26 -29.29 -4.42
CA VAL A 248 -4.05 -30.48 -4.08
C VAL A 248 -3.42 -31.74 -4.66
N TYR A 249 -2.99 -31.68 -5.92
CA TYR A 249 -2.28 -32.78 -6.57
C TYR A 249 -0.96 -33.11 -5.85
N ASN A 250 -0.17 -32.09 -5.50
CA ASN A 250 1.07 -32.27 -4.75
C ASN A 250 0.79 -32.99 -3.43
N LYS A 251 -0.25 -32.60 -2.69
CA LYS A 251 -0.59 -33.23 -1.41
C LYS A 251 -1.05 -34.68 -1.57
N ILE A 252 -1.82 -34.98 -2.61
CA ILE A 252 -2.22 -36.35 -2.94
C ILE A 252 -0.99 -37.19 -3.29
N ARG A 253 -0.05 -36.65 -4.06
CA ARG A 253 1.15 -37.37 -4.49
C ARG A 253 2.13 -37.62 -3.34
N GLU A 254 2.29 -36.67 -2.44
CA GLU A 254 3.10 -36.80 -1.22
C GLU A 254 2.66 -38.00 -0.36
N VAL A 255 1.36 -38.35 -0.36
CA VAL A 255 0.84 -39.54 0.35
C VAL A 255 1.40 -40.85 -0.24
N PHE A 256 1.66 -40.89 -1.55
CA PHE A 256 2.16 -42.07 -2.24
C PHE A 256 3.69 -42.05 -2.42
N ASP A 257 4.30 -40.87 -2.41
CA ASP A 257 5.74 -40.63 -2.60
C ASP A 257 6.21 -39.48 -1.68
N PRO A 258 6.66 -39.79 -0.44
CA PRO A 258 7.07 -38.78 0.53
C PRO A 258 8.28 -37.93 0.12
N GLY A 259 9.06 -38.38 -0.87
CA GLY A 259 10.22 -37.64 -1.41
C GLY A 259 9.88 -36.71 -2.56
N PHE A 260 8.60 -36.58 -2.93
CA PHE A 260 8.17 -35.81 -4.09
C PHE A 260 8.30 -34.30 -3.86
N GLU A 261 9.17 -33.65 -4.64
CA GLU A 261 9.22 -32.19 -4.73
C GLU A 261 8.03 -31.68 -5.56
N GLY A 262 7.11 -30.98 -4.90
CA GLY A 262 5.88 -30.48 -5.50
C GLY A 262 6.09 -29.52 -6.67
N TYR A 263 5.17 -29.52 -7.63
CA TYR A 263 5.19 -28.57 -8.74
C TYR A 263 4.57 -27.22 -8.31
N LEU A 264 5.19 -26.11 -8.73
CA LEU A 264 4.72 -24.75 -8.46
C LEU A 264 4.72 -23.92 -9.75
N ILE A 265 3.66 -23.14 -9.96
CA ILE A 265 3.56 -22.21 -11.08
C ILE A 265 4.33 -20.93 -10.72
N GLN A 266 5.52 -20.75 -11.32
CA GLN A 266 6.38 -19.60 -11.03
C GLN A 266 5.85 -18.27 -11.59
N ASP A 267 5.24 -18.29 -12.78
CA ASP A 267 4.61 -17.13 -13.41
C ASP A 267 3.14 -17.44 -13.76
N PRO A 268 2.22 -17.20 -12.81
CA PRO A 268 0.78 -17.43 -13.02
C PRO A 268 0.21 -16.66 -14.20
N ILE A 269 0.69 -15.43 -14.43
CA ILE A 269 0.18 -14.54 -15.48
C ILE A 269 0.47 -15.14 -16.85
N SER A 270 1.73 -15.49 -17.11
CA SER A 270 2.13 -16.10 -18.39
C SER A 270 1.46 -17.46 -18.60
N HIS A 271 1.43 -18.31 -17.57
CA HIS A 271 0.81 -19.64 -17.62
C HIS A 271 -0.67 -19.58 -18.02
N HIS A 272 -1.48 -18.78 -17.32
CA HIS A 272 -2.91 -18.70 -17.59
C HIS A 272 -3.22 -17.98 -18.90
N ASN A 273 -2.52 -16.87 -19.20
CA ASN A 273 -2.78 -16.09 -20.41
C ASN A 273 -2.51 -16.89 -21.69
N LYS A 274 -1.55 -17.84 -21.66
CA LYS A 274 -1.27 -18.74 -22.79
C LYS A 274 -2.52 -19.47 -23.31
N TYR A 275 -3.41 -19.88 -22.40
CA TYR A 275 -4.64 -20.61 -22.76
C TYR A 275 -5.85 -19.70 -22.80
N GLN A 276 -6.01 -18.81 -21.82
CA GLN A 276 -7.21 -17.98 -21.66
C GLN A 276 -7.34 -16.91 -22.74
N LEU A 277 -6.24 -16.53 -23.40
CA LEU A 277 -6.29 -15.69 -24.60
C LEU A 277 -7.19 -16.31 -25.69
N TRP A 278 -7.01 -17.59 -25.99
CA TRP A 278 -7.78 -18.28 -27.02
C TRP A 278 -9.24 -18.44 -26.64
N ILE A 279 -9.51 -18.73 -25.35
CA ILE A 279 -10.87 -18.71 -24.81
C ILE A 279 -11.51 -17.34 -25.04
N GLY A 280 -10.79 -16.25 -24.73
CA GLY A 280 -11.24 -14.88 -24.97
C GLY A 280 -11.58 -14.62 -26.43
N VAL A 281 -10.74 -15.08 -27.37
CA VAL A 281 -11.00 -15.00 -28.81
C VAL A 281 -12.31 -15.71 -29.19
N PHE A 282 -12.47 -16.97 -28.76
CA PHE A 282 -13.65 -17.77 -29.10
C PHE A 282 -14.92 -17.15 -28.51
N ILE A 283 -14.92 -16.78 -27.23
CA ILE A 283 -16.09 -16.17 -26.60
C ILE A 283 -16.38 -14.80 -27.23
N GLY A 284 -15.37 -13.99 -27.53
CA GLY A 284 -15.56 -12.69 -28.21
C GLY A 284 -16.24 -12.83 -29.57
N LEU A 285 -15.77 -13.77 -30.41
CA LEU A 285 -16.37 -14.06 -31.71
C LEU A 285 -17.80 -14.61 -31.58
N LEU A 286 -18.03 -15.57 -30.69
CA LEU A 286 -19.36 -16.17 -30.47
C LEU A 286 -20.35 -15.15 -29.91
N SER A 287 -19.89 -14.22 -29.07
CA SER A 287 -20.71 -13.13 -28.52
C SER A 287 -21.24 -12.18 -29.60
N GLY A 288 -20.52 -12.02 -30.70
CA GLY A 288 -20.99 -11.27 -31.88
C GLY A 288 -21.81 -12.13 -32.84
N LEU A 289 -21.26 -13.27 -33.27
CA LEU A 289 -21.89 -14.18 -34.24
C LEU A 289 -23.25 -14.71 -33.78
N GLY A 290 -23.38 -15.02 -32.49
CA GLY A 290 -24.60 -15.54 -31.89
C GLY A 290 -25.82 -14.65 -32.05
N GLN A 291 -25.65 -13.34 -32.28
CA GLN A 291 -26.78 -12.42 -32.52
C GLN A 291 -27.39 -12.55 -33.91
N PHE A 292 -26.62 -13.00 -34.90
CA PHE A 292 -27.08 -13.15 -36.28
C PHE A 292 -27.77 -14.50 -36.54
N PHE A 293 -27.67 -15.47 -35.61
CA PHE A 293 -28.39 -16.73 -35.69
C PHE A 293 -29.78 -16.65 -35.04
N ARG A 294 -30.68 -17.57 -35.43
CA ARG A 294 -32.06 -17.67 -34.92
C ARG A 294 -32.32 -19.04 -34.30
N PHE A 295 -33.19 -19.06 -33.28
CA PHE A 295 -33.67 -20.31 -32.67
C PHE A 295 -34.66 -21.03 -33.60
N LYS A 296 -34.60 -22.36 -33.66
CA LYS A 296 -35.52 -23.20 -34.46
C LYS A 296 -35.60 -22.82 -35.94
N GLU A 297 -34.50 -22.31 -36.51
CA GLU A 297 -34.52 -21.80 -37.87
C GLU A 297 -34.55 -22.95 -38.88
N ARG A 298 -35.64 -23.01 -39.65
CA ARG A 298 -35.89 -24.06 -40.66
C ARG A 298 -35.82 -23.52 -42.09
N ASN A 299 -35.91 -22.20 -42.29
CA ASN A 299 -36.01 -21.55 -43.60
C ASN A 299 -34.97 -20.41 -43.74
N TRP A 300 -33.70 -20.75 -43.51
CA TRP A 300 -32.57 -19.80 -43.53
C TRP A 300 -32.47 -19.01 -44.85
N SER A 301 -32.78 -19.65 -45.98
CA SER A 301 -32.63 -19.07 -47.33
C SER A 301 -33.35 -17.73 -47.51
N LYS A 302 -34.52 -17.53 -46.88
CA LYS A 302 -35.30 -16.28 -46.98
C LYS A 302 -34.67 -15.09 -46.26
N HIS A 303 -33.84 -15.35 -45.25
CA HIS A 303 -33.24 -14.30 -44.41
C HIS A 303 -31.74 -14.15 -44.63
N THR A 304 -31.11 -15.12 -45.29
CA THR A 304 -29.65 -15.22 -45.49
C THR A 304 -29.05 -13.91 -46.02
N LYS A 305 -29.64 -13.31 -47.06
CA LYS A 305 -29.11 -12.08 -47.68
C LYS A 305 -29.01 -10.91 -46.67
N LYS A 306 -30.05 -10.68 -45.87
CA LYS A 306 -30.07 -9.60 -44.88
C LYS A 306 -29.01 -9.84 -43.79
N TYR A 307 -29.00 -11.03 -43.20
CA TYR A 307 -28.05 -11.35 -42.12
C TYR A 307 -26.60 -11.35 -42.60
N LEU A 308 -26.31 -11.86 -43.80
CA LEU A 308 -24.98 -11.80 -44.40
C LEU A 308 -24.53 -10.36 -44.68
N MET A 309 -25.45 -9.47 -45.08
CA MET A 309 -25.12 -8.06 -45.30
C MET A 309 -24.72 -7.36 -43.99
N HIS A 310 -25.48 -7.57 -42.90
CA HIS A 310 -25.13 -7.01 -41.59
C HIS A 310 -23.87 -7.67 -41.00
N LEU A 311 -23.70 -8.98 -41.17
CA LEU A 311 -22.47 -9.67 -40.75
C LEU A 311 -21.26 -9.16 -41.54
N GLY A 312 -21.35 -9.02 -42.86
CA GLY A 312 -20.29 -8.48 -43.69
C GLY A 312 -19.95 -7.03 -43.34
N GLY A 313 -20.96 -6.19 -43.10
CA GLY A 313 -20.77 -4.81 -42.65
C GLY A 313 -20.10 -4.72 -41.28
N THR A 314 -20.54 -5.53 -40.32
CA THR A 314 -19.96 -5.56 -38.96
C THR A 314 -18.53 -6.11 -38.96
N LEU A 315 -18.23 -7.13 -39.78
CA LEU A 315 -16.87 -7.63 -39.99
C LEU A 315 -15.97 -6.56 -40.59
N LEU A 316 -16.42 -5.85 -41.63
CA LEU A 316 -15.65 -4.79 -42.26
C LEU A 316 -15.34 -3.65 -41.27
N ILE A 317 -16.36 -3.17 -40.55
CA ILE A 317 -16.19 -2.12 -39.53
C ILE A 317 -15.24 -2.61 -38.43
N ALA A 318 -15.41 -3.85 -37.95
CA ALA A 318 -14.54 -4.42 -36.93
C ALA A 318 -13.10 -4.55 -37.40
N LEU A 319 -12.84 -4.94 -38.65
CA LEU A 319 -11.49 -4.99 -39.24
C LEU A 319 -10.85 -3.60 -39.30
N VAL A 320 -11.59 -2.60 -39.77
CA VAL A 320 -11.10 -1.20 -39.83
C VAL A 320 -10.80 -0.68 -38.42
N LEU A 321 -11.71 -0.87 -37.47
CA LEU A 321 -11.51 -0.44 -36.09
C LEU A 321 -10.38 -1.21 -35.39
N THR A 322 -10.19 -2.49 -35.72
CA THR A 322 -9.05 -3.27 -35.23
C THR A 322 -7.76 -2.72 -35.79
N PHE A 323 -7.70 -2.43 -37.09
CA PHE A 323 -6.52 -1.81 -37.70
C PHE A 323 -6.16 -0.50 -37.01
N LEU A 324 -7.14 0.39 -36.80
CA LEU A 324 -6.94 1.63 -36.04
C LEU A 324 -6.52 1.36 -34.59
N GLY A 325 -7.13 0.36 -33.95
CA GLY A 325 -6.79 -0.08 -32.59
C GLY A 325 -5.36 -0.59 -32.47
N THR A 326 -4.81 -1.25 -33.49
CA THR A 326 -3.39 -1.67 -33.50
C THR A 326 -2.41 -0.51 -33.64
N GLN A 327 -2.85 0.66 -34.10
CA GLN A 327 -2.03 1.89 -34.07
C GLN A 327 -2.00 2.52 -32.69
N TRP A 328 -3.01 2.24 -31.85
CA TRP A 328 -3.13 2.76 -30.49
C TRP A 328 -2.59 1.79 -29.42
N ILE A 329 -2.70 0.47 -29.65
CA ILE A 329 -2.28 -0.57 -28.72
C ILE A 329 -1.07 -1.32 -29.30
N ASN A 330 -0.02 -1.45 -28.49
CA ASN A 330 1.23 -2.10 -28.84
C ASN A 330 1.09 -3.63 -28.99
N THR A 331 0.40 -4.05 -30.05
CA THR A 331 0.05 -5.43 -30.37
C THR A 331 1.12 -6.06 -31.27
N VAL A 332 2.33 -6.28 -30.72
CA VAL A 332 3.43 -6.89 -31.49
C VAL A 332 3.07 -8.30 -31.97
N ALA A 333 2.49 -9.11 -31.08
CA ALA A 333 2.12 -10.49 -31.38
C ALA A 333 0.75 -10.58 -32.07
N TRP A 334 0.62 -11.43 -33.09
CA TRP A 334 -0.60 -11.56 -33.90
C TRP A 334 -1.79 -12.10 -33.09
N GLN A 335 -1.52 -12.90 -32.04
CA GLN A 335 -2.53 -13.42 -31.13
C GLN A 335 -3.31 -12.30 -30.43
N TYR A 336 -2.62 -11.21 -30.06
CA TYR A 336 -3.25 -10.03 -29.46
C TYR A 336 -4.08 -9.23 -30.47
N LYS A 337 -3.67 -9.20 -31.75
CA LYS A 337 -4.46 -8.58 -32.82
C LYS A 337 -5.77 -9.35 -33.04
N LEU A 338 -5.72 -10.68 -32.98
CA LEU A 338 -6.91 -11.52 -33.10
C LEU A 338 -7.85 -11.37 -31.90
N LEU A 339 -7.30 -11.30 -30.68
CA LEU A 339 -8.10 -11.02 -29.48
C LEU A 339 -8.74 -9.63 -29.56
N LEU A 340 -7.99 -8.61 -29.98
CA LEU A 340 -8.51 -7.25 -30.21
C LEU A 340 -9.67 -7.26 -31.21
N PHE A 341 -9.47 -7.95 -32.34
CA PHE A 341 -10.51 -8.14 -33.35
C PHE A 341 -11.77 -8.78 -32.77
N SER A 342 -11.63 -9.86 -32.00
CA SER A 342 -12.78 -10.55 -31.40
C SER A 342 -13.58 -9.66 -30.45
N GLY A 343 -12.90 -8.83 -29.64
CA GLY A 343 -13.53 -7.89 -28.72
C GLY A 343 -14.26 -6.77 -29.46
N ILE A 344 -13.59 -6.12 -30.43
CA ILE A 344 -14.18 -5.06 -31.26
C ILE A 344 -15.35 -5.61 -32.09
N PHE A 345 -15.21 -6.79 -32.70
CA PHE A 345 -16.29 -7.45 -33.41
C PHE A 345 -17.49 -7.72 -32.51
N GLY A 346 -17.25 -8.21 -31.28
CA GLY A 346 -18.29 -8.38 -30.27
C GLY A 346 -19.05 -7.08 -29.98
N VAL A 347 -18.36 -5.95 -29.84
CA VAL A 347 -18.96 -4.62 -29.64
C VAL A 347 -19.79 -4.21 -30.86
N VAL A 348 -19.18 -4.21 -32.06
CA VAL A 348 -19.81 -3.73 -33.30
C VAL A 348 -21.03 -4.58 -33.66
N ALA A 349 -20.94 -5.90 -33.57
CA ALA A 349 -22.04 -6.81 -33.86
C ALA A 349 -23.23 -6.60 -32.92
N ASN A 350 -22.98 -6.41 -31.62
CA ASN A 350 -24.06 -6.17 -30.66
C ASN A 350 -24.66 -4.76 -30.80
N LEU A 351 -23.87 -3.75 -31.19
CA LEU A 351 -24.38 -2.42 -31.52
C LEU A 351 -25.26 -2.42 -32.78
N ASP A 352 -24.82 -3.07 -33.86
CA ASP A 352 -25.65 -3.27 -35.06
C ASP A 352 -26.96 -3.98 -34.68
N TYR A 353 -26.88 -5.04 -33.87
CA TYR A 353 -28.07 -5.75 -33.40
C TYR A 353 -29.03 -4.88 -32.58
N LEU A 354 -28.49 -4.01 -31.72
CA LEU A 354 -29.27 -3.05 -30.93
C LEU A 354 -30.05 -2.07 -31.82
N ILE A 355 -29.37 -1.51 -32.82
CA ILE A 355 -29.91 -0.46 -33.68
C ILE A 355 -30.89 -1.05 -34.69
N THR A 356 -30.54 -2.15 -35.34
CA THR A 356 -31.26 -2.64 -36.53
C THR A 356 -32.34 -3.66 -36.20
N PHE A 357 -32.11 -4.55 -35.23
CA PHE A 357 -33.06 -5.62 -34.87
C PHE A 357 -33.88 -5.28 -33.63
N ILE A 358 -33.26 -4.71 -32.58
CA ILE A 358 -33.96 -4.31 -31.35
C ILE A 358 -34.53 -2.88 -31.43
N ARG A 359 -34.09 -2.07 -32.41
CA ARG A 359 -34.53 -0.68 -32.63
C ARG A 359 -34.39 0.20 -31.37
N GLY A 360 -33.29 0.02 -30.63
CA GLY A 360 -32.99 0.82 -29.43
C GLY A 360 -33.85 0.50 -28.20
N ASN A 361 -34.67 -0.56 -28.22
CA ASN A 361 -35.47 -0.92 -27.05
C ASN A 361 -34.61 -1.50 -25.90
N LEU A 362 -34.16 -0.60 -25.01
CA LEU A 362 -33.32 -0.93 -23.86
C LEU A 362 -33.96 -1.94 -22.90
N LYS A 363 -35.30 -2.05 -22.84
CA LYS A 363 -35.98 -3.02 -21.97
C LYS A 363 -35.67 -4.46 -22.34
N VAL A 364 -35.26 -4.73 -23.58
CA VAL A 364 -34.93 -6.09 -24.06
C VAL A 364 -33.44 -6.27 -24.36
N ALA A 365 -32.62 -5.25 -24.13
CA ALA A 365 -31.22 -5.17 -24.52
C ALA A 365 -30.24 -5.79 -23.51
N GLY A 366 -30.69 -6.46 -22.43
CA GLY A 366 -29.79 -6.98 -21.38
C GLY A 366 -28.67 -7.88 -21.93
N SER A 367 -28.98 -8.79 -22.85
CA SER A 367 -27.95 -9.60 -23.54
C SER A 367 -26.98 -8.75 -24.35
N VAL A 368 -27.46 -7.73 -25.06
CA VAL A 368 -26.63 -6.85 -25.90
C VAL A 368 -25.67 -6.04 -25.04
N VAL A 369 -26.19 -5.42 -23.98
CA VAL A 369 -25.38 -4.62 -23.04
C VAL A 369 -24.30 -5.50 -22.40
N ALA A 370 -24.63 -6.74 -22.04
CA ALA A 370 -23.68 -7.65 -21.43
C ALA A 370 -22.50 -7.97 -22.36
N HIS A 371 -22.77 -8.29 -23.62
CA HIS A 371 -21.75 -8.68 -24.60
C HIS A 371 -20.96 -7.48 -25.16
N ILE A 372 -21.58 -6.28 -25.28
CA ILE A 372 -20.82 -5.04 -25.52
C ILE A 372 -19.84 -4.82 -24.38
N GLY A 373 -20.29 -5.00 -23.14
CA GLY A 373 -19.44 -4.91 -21.95
C GLY A 373 -18.24 -5.85 -22.03
N PHE A 374 -18.46 -7.13 -22.35
CA PHE A 374 -17.38 -8.11 -22.52
C PHE A 374 -16.38 -7.72 -23.62
N GLY A 375 -16.86 -7.23 -24.77
CA GLY A 375 -15.98 -6.77 -25.86
C GLY A 375 -15.14 -5.55 -25.47
N LEU A 376 -15.73 -4.56 -24.78
CA LEU A 376 -14.99 -3.41 -24.24
C LEU A 376 -13.99 -3.82 -23.16
N MET A 377 -14.34 -4.81 -22.33
CA MET A 377 -13.44 -5.36 -21.33
C MET A 377 -12.19 -5.97 -21.98
N ILE A 378 -12.33 -6.73 -23.08
CA ILE A 378 -11.18 -7.25 -23.84
C ILE A 378 -10.29 -6.11 -24.37
N VAL A 379 -10.89 -5.06 -24.97
CA VAL A 379 -10.14 -3.90 -25.45
C VAL A 379 -9.38 -3.22 -24.31
N GLY A 380 -10.02 -3.06 -23.15
CA GLY A 380 -9.41 -2.49 -21.96
C GLY A 380 -8.28 -3.35 -21.38
N ILE A 381 -8.42 -4.67 -21.37
CA ILE A 381 -7.36 -5.61 -20.94
C ILE A 381 -6.12 -5.43 -21.84
N LEU A 382 -6.31 -5.39 -23.16
CA LEU A 382 -5.21 -5.23 -24.10
C LEU A 382 -4.57 -3.84 -24.02
N ALA A 383 -5.39 -2.78 -23.95
CA ALA A 383 -4.90 -1.41 -23.85
C ALA A 383 -4.11 -1.18 -22.56
N SER A 384 -4.65 -1.59 -21.41
CA SER A 384 -4.01 -1.37 -20.10
C SER A 384 -2.84 -2.32 -19.85
N GLY A 385 -2.89 -3.55 -20.36
CA GLY A 385 -1.83 -4.54 -20.19
C GLY A 385 -0.64 -4.30 -21.11
N LEU A 386 -0.87 -4.14 -22.42
CA LEU A 386 0.23 -4.07 -23.41
C LEU A 386 0.85 -2.68 -23.52
N ASN A 387 0.11 -1.61 -23.21
CA ASN A 387 0.64 -0.25 -23.17
C ASN A 387 1.10 0.17 -21.75
N LYS A 388 1.18 -0.77 -20.80
CA LYS A 388 1.68 -0.50 -19.45
C LYS A 388 3.11 0.04 -19.53
N GLU A 389 3.35 1.17 -18.89
CA GLU A 389 4.67 1.81 -18.86
C GLU A 389 5.07 2.18 -17.43
N TYR A 390 6.29 1.80 -17.02
CA TYR A 390 6.88 2.28 -15.78
C TYR A 390 7.52 3.65 -16.05
N ILE A 391 7.02 4.68 -15.36
CA ILE A 391 7.56 6.04 -15.50
C ILE A 391 8.56 6.39 -14.39
N SER A 392 8.57 5.63 -13.30
CA SER A 392 9.50 5.70 -12.17
C SER A 392 10.85 5.04 -12.49
N THR A 393 11.47 5.42 -13.59
CA THR A 393 12.76 4.86 -14.00
C THR A 393 13.73 5.97 -14.35
N ASP A 394 14.90 5.97 -13.70
CA ASP A 394 16.04 6.79 -14.09
C ASP A 394 17.34 5.99 -13.90
N PRO A 395 17.65 5.06 -14.83
CA PRO A 395 18.77 4.15 -14.66
C PRO A 395 20.12 4.86 -14.49
N PHE A 396 20.28 6.05 -15.07
CA PHE A 396 21.53 6.80 -15.02
C PHE A 396 21.80 7.38 -13.63
N THR A 397 20.80 8.00 -12.99
CA THR A 397 21.01 8.61 -11.66
C THR A 397 20.90 7.62 -10.51
N GLN A 398 20.26 6.47 -10.74
CA GLN A 398 20.00 5.46 -9.71
C GLN A 398 20.98 4.27 -9.75
N GLU A 399 21.91 4.24 -10.71
CA GLU A 399 22.90 3.17 -10.82
C GLU A 399 23.73 3.04 -9.53
N GLY A 400 23.90 1.82 -9.04
CA GLY A 400 24.58 1.53 -7.76
C GLY A 400 23.72 1.74 -6.51
N LEU A 401 22.54 2.37 -6.61
CA LEU A 401 21.60 2.52 -5.50
C LEU A 401 20.49 1.45 -5.49
N LEU A 402 20.09 0.99 -6.68
CA LEU A 402 19.07 -0.04 -6.86
C LEU A 402 19.64 -1.25 -7.60
N SER A 403 19.04 -2.43 -7.38
CA SER A 403 19.37 -3.63 -8.17
C SER A 403 18.98 -3.45 -9.64
N ARG A 404 19.61 -4.20 -10.55
CA ARG A 404 19.32 -4.12 -12.00
C ARG A 404 17.85 -4.36 -12.34
N GLU A 405 17.14 -5.15 -11.54
CA GLU A 405 15.71 -5.39 -11.71
C GLU A 405 14.89 -4.18 -11.27
N MET A 406 15.21 -3.62 -10.10
CA MET A 406 14.55 -2.45 -9.53
C MET A 406 14.78 -1.19 -10.38
N LEU A 407 15.94 -1.03 -11.02
CA LEU A 407 16.23 0.12 -11.91
C LEU A 407 15.24 0.25 -13.08
N LYS A 408 14.60 -0.85 -13.49
CA LYS A 408 13.62 -0.86 -14.58
C LYS A 408 12.22 -0.42 -14.16
N ARG A 409 11.96 -0.29 -12.85
CA ARG A 409 10.61 -0.05 -12.33
C ARG A 409 10.57 0.99 -11.21
N ASN A 410 11.67 1.23 -10.51
CA ASN A 410 11.69 2.00 -9.28
C ASN A 410 12.69 3.14 -9.31
N ILE A 411 12.41 4.14 -8.48
CA ILE A 411 13.27 5.31 -8.24
C ILE A 411 13.36 5.59 -6.74
N ILE A 412 14.52 6.03 -6.26
CA ILE A 412 14.68 6.49 -4.88
C ILE A 412 14.33 7.98 -4.80
N LEU A 413 13.44 8.33 -3.87
CA LEU A 413 13.05 9.71 -3.59
C LEU A 413 13.55 10.12 -2.22
N PHE A 414 14.42 11.13 -2.19
CA PHE A 414 14.83 11.77 -0.94
C PHE A 414 13.82 12.86 -0.56
N LYS A 415 13.50 12.93 0.74
CA LYS A 415 12.54 13.90 1.27
C LYS A 415 12.99 15.33 0.95
N GLY A 416 12.08 16.13 0.40
CA GLY A 416 12.31 17.52 0.01
C GLY A 416 13.18 17.73 -1.24
N LYS A 417 13.77 16.67 -1.81
CA LYS A 417 14.61 16.79 -3.02
C LYS A 417 13.81 16.38 -4.26
N PRO A 418 13.79 17.21 -5.32
CA PRO A 418 13.15 16.83 -6.57
C PRO A 418 13.97 15.74 -7.27
N ALA A 419 13.28 14.76 -7.85
CA ALA A 419 13.84 13.77 -8.75
C ALA A 419 13.14 13.87 -10.11
N THR A 420 13.87 13.55 -11.17
CA THR A 420 13.31 13.51 -12.53
C THR A 420 12.98 12.07 -12.87
N MET A 421 11.81 11.88 -13.47
CA MET A 421 11.37 10.60 -14.00
C MET A 421 10.71 10.84 -15.37
N ASN A 422 10.33 9.79 -16.12
CA ASN A 422 9.94 9.94 -17.52
C ASN A 422 8.78 10.94 -17.72
N GLY A 423 9.10 12.16 -18.17
CA GLY A 423 8.14 13.25 -18.38
C GLY A 423 7.64 14.00 -17.14
N TYR A 424 8.15 13.72 -15.93
CA TYR A 424 7.71 14.35 -14.68
C TYR A 424 8.89 14.69 -13.76
N GLN A 425 8.80 15.83 -13.09
CA GLN A 425 9.57 16.12 -11.88
C GLN A 425 8.72 15.72 -10.68
N ILE A 426 9.26 14.86 -9.82
CA ILE A 426 8.57 14.35 -8.64
C ILE A 426 9.29 14.76 -7.36
N THR A 427 8.55 14.94 -6.27
CA THR A 427 9.13 15.31 -4.98
C THR A 427 8.36 14.63 -3.86
N TYR A 428 9.07 13.86 -3.04
CA TYR A 428 8.57 13.42 -1.75
C TYR A 428 8.58 14.61 -0.79
N GLN A 429 7.44 15.28 -0.62
CA GLN A 429 7.37 16.54 0.11
C GLN A 429 7.41 16.31 1.62
N ARG A 430 6.49 15.48 2.09
CA ARG A 430 6.29 15.19 3.50
C ARG A 430 5.54 13.88 3.67
N ASP A 431 5.50 13.42 4.89
CA ASP A 431 4.74 12.27 5.33
C ASP A 431 3.96 12.62 6.58
N SER A 432 2.88 11.89 6.82
CA SER A 432 2.03 12.07 7.99
C SER A 432 1.53 10.72 8.50
N MET A 433 1.42 10.61 9.82
CA MET A 433 0.95 9.40 10.48
C MET A 433 -0.50 9.61 10.93
N ILE A 434 -1.42 8.75 10.50
CA ILE A 434 -2.79 8.71 11.01
C ILE A 434 -3.05 7.29 11.49
N ASN A 435 -3.30 7.14 12.79
CA ASN A 435 -3.38 5.84 13.47
C ASN A 435 -2.13 4.98 13.20
N ARG A 436 -2.28 3.95 12.37
CA ARG A 436 -1.21 3.00 12.00
C ARG A 436 -0.78 3.11 10.54
N THR A 437 -1.31 4.09 9.82
CA THR A 437 -1.00 4.32 8.41
C THR A 437 -0.14 5.57 8.24
N ARG A 438 1.03 5.42 7.61
CA ARG A 438 1.90 6.52 7.21
C ARG A 438 1.61 6.87 5.76
N PHE A 439 1.12 8.08 5.52
CA PHE A 439 0.83 8.62 4.20
C PHE A 439 1.99 9.45 3.70
N TYR A 440 2.34 9.31 2.43
CA TYR A 440 3.47 10.00 1.80
C TYR A 440 2.94 10.95 0.72
N ASP A 441 3.09 12.25 0.91
CA ASP A 441 2.68 13.25 -0.07
C ASP A 441 3.75 13.33 -1.17
N ILE A 442 3.46 12.71 -2.32
CA ILE A 442 4.33 12.72 -3.51
C ILE A 442 3.73 13.66 -4.54
N ASN A 443 4.42 14.77 -4.77
CA ASN A 443 4.02 15.79 -5.75
C ASN A 443 4.60 15.44 -7.12
N PHE A 444 3.78 15.58 -8.16
CA PHE A 444 4.11 15.35 -9.56
C PHE A 444 3.95 16.66 -10.31
N LYS A 445 4.99 17.06 -11.05
CA LYS A 445 4.99 18.24 -11.93
C LYS A 445 5.42 17.84 -13.33
N LYS A 446 4.54 18.06 -14.31
CA LYS A 446 4.87 17.90 -15.73
C LYS A 446 5.35 19.23 -16.31
N LEU A 447 6.60 19.27 -16.74
CA LEU A 447 7.21 20.47 -17.33
C LEU A 447 6.99 20.52 -18.85
N GLY A 448 6.59 21.68 -19.36
CA GLY A 448 6.47 21.94 -20.80
C GLY A 448 7.74 22.49 -21.44
N LYS A 449 7.66 22.86 -22.72
CA LYS A 449 8.79 23.35 -23.54
C LYS A 449 9.52 24.60 -22.99
N ASN A 450 8.95 25.32 -22.01
CA ASN A 450 9.51 26.52 -21.38
C ASN A 450 9.63 26.41 -19.84
N ASN A 451 9.79 25.21 -19.27
CA ASN A 451 9.74 24.97 -17.82
C ASN A 451 8.44 25.42 -17.12
N LYS A 452 7.41 25.80 -17.89
CA LYS A 452 6.08 26.08 -17.35
C LYS A 452 5.42 24.76 -16.99
N THR A 453 4.92 24.67 -15.76
CA THR A 453 4.12 23.53 -15.29
C THR A 453 2.86 23.40 -16.14
N ILE A 454 2.74 22.29 -16.87
CA ILE A 454 1.53 21.94 -17.64
C ILE A 454 0.50 21.30 -16.70
N GLU A 455 0.98 20.49 -15.76
CA GLU A 455 0.15 19.69 -14.89
C GLU A 455 0.87 19.52 -13.55
N GLU A 456 0.12 19.67 -12.46
CA GLU A 456 0.60 19.41 -11.11
C GLU A 456 -0.48 18.67 -10.31
N PHE A 457 -0.10 17.59 -9.65
CA PHE A 457 -0.98 16.85 -8.75
C PHE A 457 -0.17 16.18 -7.64
N THR A 458 -0.83 15.74 -6.58
CA THR A 458 -0.19 15.02 -5.48
C THR A 458 -0.95 13.73 -5.23
N VAL A 459 -0.20 12.64 -5.08
CA VAL A 459 -0.72 11.32 -4.70
C VAL A 459 -0.26 10.99 -3.29
N LYS A 460 -1.00 10.10 -2.62
CA LYS A 460 -0.77 9.72 -1.22
C LYS A 460 -0.72 8.20 -1.02
N PRO A 461 0.24 7.50 -1.63
CA PRO A 461 0.47 6.10 -1.29
C PRO A 461 0.83 6.00 0.20
N ASN A 462 0.60 4.84 0.79
CA ASN A 462 0.80 4.68 2.22
C ASN A 462 1.47 3.37 2.62
N ALA A 463 2.14 3.40 3.76
CA ALA A 463 2.67 2.25 4.46
C ALA A 463 1.82 2.01 5.71
N LEU A 464 1.24 0.82 5.80
CA LEU A 464 0.39 0.41 6.90
C LEU A 464 1.18 -0.48 7.84
N PHE A 465 1.31 -0.06 9.09
CA PHE A 465 2.01 -0.80 10.13
C PHE A 465 1.13 -1.88 10.75
N ASP A 466 1.79 -2.89 11.33
CA ASP A 466 1.13 -3.95 12.06
C ASP A 466 0.35 -3.42 13.28
N ASN A 467 -0.49 -4.27 13.86
CA ASN A 467 -1.34 -3.86 14.97
C ASN A 467 -0.54 -3.40 16.21
N LYS A 468 0.75 -3.75 16.29
CA LYS A 468 1.68 -3.38 17.37
C LYS A 468 2.60 -2.20 17.01
N MET A 469 2.49 -1.62 15.81
CA MET A 469 3.36 -0.57 15.30
C MET A 469 4.86 -0.94 15.29
N VAL A 470 5.17 -2.23 15.14
CA VAL A 470 6.55 -2.75 15.14
C VAL A 470 7.13 -2.78 13.73
N LYS A 471 6.33 -3.19 12.74
CA LYS A 471 6.79 -3.31 11.35
C LYS A 471 5.72 -2.94 10.36
N VAL A 472 6.11 -2.60 9.14
CA VAL A 472 5.18 -2.42 8.02
C VAL A 472 4.54 -3.77 7.68
N ALA A 473 3.20 -3.80 7.69
CA ALA A 473 2.40 -4.94 7.32
C ALA A 473 2.03 -4.92 5.82
N ALA A 474 1.81 -3.74 5.24
CA ALA A 474 1.44 -3.60 3.84
C ALA A 474 1.80 -2.22 3.28
N TYR A 475 1.96 -2.13 1.96
CA TYR A 475 2.03 -0.88 1.22
C TYR A 475 0.78 -0.77 0.35
N ASN A 476 -0.01 0.28 0.52
CA ASN A 476 -1.18 0.50 -0.31
C ASN A 476 -0.87 1.54 -1.39
N PRO A 477 -1.27 1.26 -2.65
CA PRO A 477 -1.10 2.19 -3.73
C PRO A 477 -1.99 3.43 -3.58
N ALA A 478 -1.69 4.44 -4.39
CA ALA A 478 -2.58 5.56 -4.68
C ALA A 478 -2.62 5.76 -6.20
N THR A 479 -3.83 5.89 -6.74
CA THR A 479 -4.03 6.01 -8.19
C THR A 479 -4.62 7.37 -8.53
N LYS A 480 -3.99 8.06 -9.48
CA LYS A 480 -4.56 9.25 -10.11
C LYS A 480 -5.30 8.83 -11.38
N HIS A 481 -6.61 9.01 -11.37
CA HIS A 481 -7.47 8.64 -12.50
C HIS A 481 -7.59 9.77 -13.53
N TYR A 482 -7.53 9.39 -14.81
CA TYR A 482 -7.85 10.24 -15.96
C TYR A 482 -8.86 9.54 -16.86
N LEU A 483 -9.47 10.28 -17.80
CA LEU A 483 -10.38 9.70 -18.79
C LEU A 483 -9.72 8.67 -19.72
N GLY A 484 -8.42 8.83 -20.01
CA GLY A 484 -7.70 7.96 -20.95
C GLY A 484 -6.67 7.02 -20.33
N LYS A 485 -6.33 7.19 -19.05
CA LYS A 485 -5.27 6.43 -18.36
C LYS A 485 -5.39 6.56 -16.85
N ASP A 486 -4.76 5.65 -16.14
CA ASP A 486 -4.45 5.83 -14.71
C ASP A 486 -2.95 5.99 -14.51
N ILE A 487 -2.57 6.76 -13.49
CA ILE A 487 -1.22 6.76 -12.93
C ILE A 487 -1.30 6.06 -11.57
N PHE A 488 -0.92 4.80 -11.54
CA PHE A 488 -0.85 3.97 -10.35
C PHE A 488 0.49 4.21 -9.66
N THR A 489 0.48 4.45 -8.36
CA THR A 489 1.69 4.74 -7.59
C THR A 489 1.74 3.93 -6.32
N HIS A 490 2.90 3.43 -5.92
CA HIS A 490 3.06 2.75 -4.63
C HIS A 490 4.46 2.93 -4.05
N ILE A 491 4.60 2.63 -2.77
CA ILE A 491 5.90 2.51 -2.11
C ILE A 491 6.33 1.06 -2.23
N ALA A 492 7.44 0.82 -2.92
CA ALA A 492 8.00 -0.53 -3.08
C ALA A 492 8.65 -1.00 -1.77
N THR A 493 9.42 -0.10 -1.14
CA THR A 493 10.01 -0.36 0.17
C THR A 493 10.43 0.93 0.86
N LEU A 494 10.63 0.83 2.17
CA LEU A 494 11.19 1.88 3.02
C LEU A 494 12.62 1.51 3.45
N PRO A 495 13.41 2.48 3.92
CA PRO A 495 14.66 2.20 4.61
C PRO A 495 14.42 1.20 5.74
N MET A 496 15.32 0.24 5.97
CA MET A 496 15.10 -0.85 6.94
C MET A 496 14.75 -0.33 8.34
N LYS A 497 15.38 0.77 8.76
CA LYS A 497 15.14 1.45 10.03
C LYS A 497 13.72 2.03 10.17
N GLU A 498 13.09 2.37 9.06
CA GLU A 498 11.71 2.91 9.02
C GLU A 498 10.68 1.79 8.81
N ALA A 499 11.09 0.65 8.24
CA ALA A 499 10.22 -0.47 7.94
C ALA A 499 9.99 -1.41 9.14
N ASP A 500 10.98 -1.53 10.03
CA ASP A 500 10.96 -2.46 11.17
C ASP A 500 11.70 -1.87 12.38
N LEU A 501 10.99 -1.70 13.50
CA LEU A 501 11.48 -1.13 14.75
C LEU A 501 12.54 -2.01 15.41
N ASN A 502 12.47 -3.35 15.28
CA ASN A 502 13.47 -4.23 15.88
C ASN A 502 14.79 -4.12 15.12
N LYS A 503 14.73 -4.12 13.78
CA LYS A 503 15.91 -3.83 12.95
C LYS A 503 16.43 -2.43 13.20
N ALA A 504 15.55 -1.46 13.43
CA ALA A 504 15.95 -0.10 13.78
C ALA A 504 16.78 -0.04 15.07
N ARG A 505 16.40 -0.84 16.08
CA ARG A 505 17.15 -0.99 17.34
C ARG A 505 18.49 -1.68 17.11
N GLU A 506 18.51 -2.82 16.43
CA GLU A 506 19.74 -3.54 16.10
C GLU A 506 20.75 -2.65 15.35
N MET A 507 20.26 -1.89 14.35
CA MET A 507 21.08 -0.94 13.61
C MET A 507 21.58 0.20 14.50
N GLU A 508 20.75 0.71 15.40
CA GLU A 508 21.14 1.74 16.36
C GLU A 508 22.20 1.25 17.35
N ASP A 509 22.05 0.04 17.88
CA ASP A 509 22.98 -0.59 18.81
C ASP A 509 24.32 -0.94 18.13
N SER A 510 24.31 -1.13 16.81
CA SER A 510 25.52 -1.36 16.00
C SER A 510 26.34 -0.10 15.69
N LEU A 511 25.83 1.10 16.02
CA LEU A 511 26.53 2.35 15.75
C LEU A 511 27.77 2.48 16.64
N ASN A 512 28.92 2.70 16.00
CA ASN A 512 30.17 2.91 16.72
C ASN A 512 30.46 4.41 16.85
N TYR A 513 30.11 4.96 18.03
CA TYR A 513 30.35 6.36 18.34
C TYR A 513 31.82 6.60 18.72
N ARG A 514 32.44 7.57 18.06
CA ARG A 514 33.77 8.07 18.41
C ARG A 514 33.64 9.45 19.04
N ALA A 515 34.17 9.62 20.24
CA ALA A 515 34.23 10.91 20.91
C ALA A 515 35.30 11.80 20.25
N VAL A 516 34.89 12.91 19.65
CA VAL A 516 35.76 13.94 19.12
C VAL A 516 35.84 15.08 20.13
N GLN A 517 37.03 15.38 20.61
CA GLN A 517 37.27 16.49 21.53
C GLN A 517 37.35 17.78 20.73
N VAL A 518 36.33 18.66 20.83
CA VAL A 518 36.23 19.87 20.00
C VAL A 518 36.44 21.14 20.85
N PRO A 519 37.52 21.90 20.64
CA PRO A 519 37.72 23.19 21.31
C PRO A 519 36.74 24.25 20.80
N ILE A 520 36.20 25.10 21.68
CA ILE A 520 35.36 26.22 21.25
C ILE A 520 36.19 27.21 20.42
N GLY A 521 35.65 27.64 19.28
CA GLY A 521 36.30 28.59 18.38
C GLY A 521 37.39 28.00 17.48
N ASN A 522 37.64 26.69 17.58
CA ASN A 522 38.53 25.94 16.67
C ASN A 522 37.78 24.71 16.09
N TYR A 523 38.49 23.87 15.36
CA TYR A 523 38.00 22.60 14.84
C TYR A 523 38.92 21.45 15.23
N SER A 524 38.35 20.25 15.25
CA SER A 524 39.06 18.98 15.36
C SER A 524 38.84 18.16 14.11
N VAL A 525 39.85 17.38 13.71
CA VAL A 525 39.78 16.55 12.50
C VAL A 525 39.25 15.16 12.85
N LEU A 526 38.14 14.78 12.24
CA LEU A 526 37.62 13.42 12.23
C LEU A 526 38.02 12.76 10.91
N VAL A 527 38.65 11.59 10.99
CA VAL A 527 39.03 10.80 9.81
C VAL A 527 38.11 9.59 9.70
N ASP A 528 37.49 9.43 8.54
CA ASP A 528 36.63 8.29 8.20
C ASP A 528 37.22 7.50 7.03
N THR A 529 37.14 6.18 7.09
CA THR A 529 37.65 5.29 6.05
C THR A 529 36.48 4.58 5.40
N LEU A 530 36.11 5.01 4.21
CA LEU A 530 35.03 4.41 3.43
C LEU A 530 35.60 3.27 2.59
N SER A 531 34.96 2.10 2.66
CA SER A 531 35.26 0.97 1.78
C SER A 531 34.16 0.85 0.75
N GLN A 532 34.49 1.04 -0.54
CA GLN A 532 33.54 0.90 -1.64
C GLN A 532 34.16 0.04 -2.74
N SER A 533 33.54 -1.10 -3.05
CA SER A 533 33.95 -2.01 -4.14
C SER A 533 35.43 -2.42 -4.10
N GLY A 534 35.98 -2.64 -2.90
CA GLY A 534 37.38 -3.04 -2.71
C GLY A 534 38.40 -1.89 -2.76
N ARG A 535 37.97 -0.64 -2.91
CA ARG A 535 38.80 0.56 -2.75
C ARG A 535 38.51 1.23 -1.41
N PHE A 536 39.56 1.72 -0.76
CA PHE A 536 39.45 2.51 0.46
C PHE A 536 39.68 3.98 0.12
N SER A 537 38.73 4.84 0.49
CA SER A 537 38.92 6.29 0.50
C SER A 537 38.95 6.78 1.94
N ILE A 538 39.88 7.68 2.23
CA ILE A 538 39.99 8.34 3.53
C ILE A 538 39.42 9.74 3.36
N ASP A 539 38.30 10.00 4.01
CA ASP A 539 37.72 11.33 4.07
C ASP A 539 38.06 11.97 5.42
N SER A 540 38.46 13.24 5.39
CA SER A 540 38.72 14.04 6.58
C SER A 540 37.65 15.10 6.75
N PHE A 541 37.20 15.31 7.98
CA PHE A 541 36.15 16.26 8.32
C PHE A 541 36.60 17.18 9.46
N ASN A 542 36.44 18.48 9.25
CA ASN A 542 36.61 19.48 10.30
C ASN A 542 35.31 19.54 11.10
N VAL A 543 35.38 19.23 12.39
CA VAL A 543 34.28 19.30 13.34
C VAL A 543 34.50 20.50 14.26
N SER A 544 33.56 21.43 14.30
CA SER A 544 33.62 22.62 15.15
C SER A 544 32.32 22.83 15.92
N ILE A 545 32.40 23.45 17.10
CA ILE A 545 31.22 23.89 17.85
C ILE A 545 31.05 25.38 17.62
N LEU A 546 29.96 25.75 16.94
CA LEU A 546 29.62 27.15 16.65
C LEU A 546 29.08 27.86 17.88
N SER A 547 28.23 27.18 18.65
CA SER A 547 27.65 27.72 19.88
C SER A 547 27.12 26.62 20.80
N ILE A 548 27.05 26.92 22.09
CA ILE A 548 26.33 26.12 23.09
C ILE A 548 25.00 26.82 23.36
N ILE A 549 23.91 26.06 23.35
CA ILE A 549 22.54 26.55 23.43
C ILE A 549 21.91 26.02 24.73
N PRO A 550 21.80 26.85 25.77
CA PRO A 550 21.00 26.52 26.95
C PRO A 550 19.52 26.34 26.57
N ASN A 551 18.82 25.41 27.22
CA ASN A 551 17.39 25.14 26.97
C ASN A 551 17.08 24.86 25.49
N ALA A 552 17.99 24.14 24.82
CA ALA A 552 17.86 23.81 23.41
C ALA A 552 16.56 23.03 23.14
N LYS A 553 15.92 23.34 22.01
CA LYS A 553 14.75 22.61 21.52
C LYS A 553 15.22 21.49 20.59
N HIS A 554 14.55 20.34 20.67
CA HIS A 554 14.77 19.24 19.75
C HIS A 554 13.42 18.64 19.31
N PRO A 555 13.22 18.26 18.04
CA PRO A 555 11.93 17.75 17.55
C PRO A 555 11.40 16.53 18.32
N SER A 556 12.31 15.70 18.85
CA SER A 556 11.98 14.50 19.63
C SER A 556 11.89 14.74 21.15
N TYR A 557 11.92 16.01 21.60
CA TYR A 557 11.95 16.37 23.00
C TYR A 557 10.90 17.45 23.32
N GLU A 558 10.02 17.14 24.26
CA GLU A 558 9.08 18.10 24.85
C GLU A 558 9.60 18.55 26.24
N PRO A 559 9.86 19.85 26.42
CA PRO A 559 10.32 20.38 27.70
C PRO A 559 9.31 20.22 28.82
N LYS A 560 9.77 19.79 30.00
CA LYS A 560 9.01 19.78 31.26
C LYS A 560 9.69 20.63 32.32
N GLU A 561 8.90 21.03 33.31
CA GLU A 561 9.42 21.77 34.46
C GLU A 561 10.45 20.91 35.23
N GLY A 562 11.61 21.50 35.54
CA GLY A 562 12.73 20.82 36.21
C GLY A 562 13.73 20.14 35.29
N ASP A 563 13.50 20.10 33.97
CA ASP A 563 14.49 19.55 33.03
C ASP A 563 15.67 20.49 32.85
N LEU A 564 16.88 19.92 32.88
CA LEU A 564 18.11 20.64 32.61
C LEU A 564 18.63 20.22 31.24
N VAL A 565 18.60 21.14 30.28
CA VAL A 565 18.79 20.85 28.85
C VAL A 565 19.89 21.71 28.26
N VAL A 566 20.82 21.07 27.55
CA VAL A 566 21.91 21.74 26.84
C VAL A 566 22.01 21.17 25.43
N GLY A 567 22.08 22.06 24.44
CA GLY A 567 22.42 21.70 23.06
C GLY A 567 23.74 22.31 22.63
N ALA A 568 24.33 21.79 21.58
CA ALA A 568 25.46 22.43 20.91
C ALA A 568 25.21 22.46 19.40
N LYS A 569 25.46 23.62 18.77
CA LYS A 569 25.44 23.74 17.32
C LYS A 569 26.78 23.28 16.78
N VAL A 570 26.83 22.05 16.27
CA VAL A 570 28.02 21.42 15.71
C VAL A 570 28.03 21.61 14.19
N ALA A 571 29.14 22.10 13.65
CA ALA A 571 29.38 22.18 12.21
C ALA A 571 30.39 21.11 11.80
N ILE A 572 30.08 20.38 10.74
CA ILE A 572 30.93 19.36 10.14
C ILE A 572 31.17 19.74 8.69
N GLN A 573 32.44 19.89 8.31
CA GLN A 573 32.84 20.26 6.96
C GLN A 573 33.84 19.25 6.43
N GLN A 574 33.58 18.68 5.25
CA GLN A 574 34.56 17.81 4.58
C GLN A 574 35.74 18.65 4.10
N VAL A 575 36.95 18.20 4.39
CA VAL A 575 38.20 18.86 3.99
C VAL A 575 38.26 18.89 2.45
N GLY A 576 38.43 20.09 1.87
CA GLY A 576 38.43 20.30 0.42
C GLY A 576 37.05 20.58 -0.20
N ASN A 577 35.97 20.57 0.58
CA ASN A 577 34.63 20.94 0.15
C ASN A 577 34.13 22.19 0.92
N ASN A 578 33.37 23.05 0.25
CA ASN A 578 32.78 24.25 0.87
C ASN A 578 31.43 23.99 1.55
N LYS A 579 30.87 22.78 1.44
CA LYS A 579 29.59 22.45 2.07
C LYS A 579 29.76 22.16 3.57
N VAL A 580 29.09 22.96 4.39
CA VAL A 580 29.04 22.81 5.86
C VAL A 580 27.73 22.14 6.25
N TYR A 581 27.80 21.10 7.07
CA TYR A 581 26.66 20.38 7.62
C TYR A 581 26.50 20.76 9.09
N GLU A 582 25.33 21.26 9.46
CA GLU A 582 25.05 21.67 10.84
C GLU A 582 24.17 20.64 11.54
N ALA A 583 24.54 20.27 12.77
CA ALA A 583 23.78 19.41 13.67
C ALA A 583 23.57 20.12 15.00
N THR A 584 22.38 20.04 15.58
CA THR A 584 22.10 20.56 16.93
C THR A 584 21.67 19.42 17.87
N PRO A 585 22.58 18.52 18.25
CA PRO A 585 22.29 17.50 19.26
C PRO A 585 21.98 18.13 20.61
N VAL A 586 21.13 17.45 21.38
CA VAL A 586 20.70 17.89 22.70
C VAL A 586 20.94 16.79 23.73
N ILE A 587 21.45 17.18 24.90
CA ILE A 587 21.55 16.35 26.09
C ILE A 587 20.67 16.94 27.18
N MET A 588 19.97 16.07 27.91
CA MET A 588 18.99 16.45 28.92
C MET A 588 19.14 15.62 30.18
N VAL A 589 18.99 16.25 31.35
CA VAL A 589 18.93 15.59 32.64
C VAL A 589 17.53 15.77 33.24
N ARG A 590 16.88 14.65 33.56
CA ARG A 590 15.57 14.60 34.24
C ARG A 590 15.60 13.52 35.31
N ASN A 591 15.25 13.86 36.55
CA ASN A 591 15.24 12.92 37.68
C ASN A 591 16.56 12.13 37.83
N ASN A 592 17.70 12.82 37.67
CA ASN A 592 19.04 12.23 37.72
C ASN A 592 19.36 11.20 36.61
N LEU A 593 18.52 11.13 35.56
CA LEU A 593 18.77 10.34 34.36
C LEU A 593 19.20 11.25 33.21
N VAL A 594 20.22 10.81 32.47
CA VAL A 594 20.75 11.51 31.30
C VAL A 594 20.12 10.93 30.03
N PHE A 595 19.55 11.80 29.20
CA PHE A 595 18.95 11.47 27.92
C PHE A 595 19.67 12.21 26.80
N ASN A 596 19.98 11.48 25.72
CA ASN A 596 20.62 12.02 24.54
C ASN A 596 19.64 12.05 23.36
N TYR A 597 19.57 13.19 22.69
CA TYR A 597 18.80 13.41 21.48
C TYR A 597 19.77 13.66 20.31
N PRO A 598 20.20 12.59 19.62
CA PRO A 598 21.14 12.68 18.51
C PRO A 598 20.51 13.29 17.26
N VAL A 599 21.32 13.92 16.42
CA VAL A 599 20.93 14.43 15.10
C VAL A 599 21.58 13.58 14.00
N GLN A 600 20.75 13.12 13.06
CA GLN A 600 21.21 12.40 11.87
C GLN A 600 21.54 13.38 10.74
N LEU A 601 22.74 13.28 10.20
CA LEU A 601 23.19 13.99 9.01
C LEU A 601 23.14 13.02 7.81
N ASN A 602 21.96 12.89 7.21
CA ASN A 602 21.67 11.95 6.12
C ASN A 602 22.63 12.03 4.93
N ASP A 603 23.04 13.25 4.55
CA ASP A 603 23.97 13.48 3.43
C ASP A 603 25.36 12.87 3.69
N LEU A 604 25.82 12.84 4.94
CA LEU A 604 27.11 12.26 5.35
C LEU A 604 27.01 10.82 5.83
N GLY A 605 25.81 10.33 6.16
CA GLY A 605 25.65 9.07 6.90
C GLY A 605 26.12 9.16 8.35
N PHE A 606 26.22 10.37 8.90
CA PHE A 606 26.73 10.59 10.25
C PHE A 606 25.59 10.72 11.25
N LYS A 607 25.82 10.25 12.47
CA LYS A 607 24.93 10.50 13.62
C LYS A 607 25.71 11.17 14.73
N VAL A 608 25.28 12.37 15.11
CA VAL A 608 25.98 13.24 16.05
C VAL A 608 25.19 13.32 17.35
N ARG A 609 25.84 13.11 18.49
CA ARG A 609 25.27 13.33 19.82
C ARG A 609 26.29 14.01 20.73
N LEU A 610 25.82 14.55 21.85
CA LEU A 610 26.71 15.03 22.89
C LEU A 610 27.10 13.85 23.78
N SER A 611 28.39 13.75 24.14
CA SER A 611 28.84 12.74 25.10
C SER A 611 28.24 13.04 26.49
N PRO A 612 27.97 12.04 27.34
CA PRO A 612 27.62 12.28 28.75
C PRO A 612 28.60 13.23 29.46
N ASP A 613 29.91 13.10 29.17
CA ASP A 613 30.99 13.94 29.70
C ASP A 613 30.86 15.42 29.27
N PHE A 614 30.02 15.71 28.27
CA PHE A 614 29.69 17.09 27.89
C PHE A 614 29.02 17.83 29.04
N LEU A 615 28.20 17.15 29.84
CA LEU A 615 27.57 17.75 31.03
C LEU A 615 28.63 18.13 32.07
N ASP A 616 29.63 17.31 32.30
CA ASP A 616 30.71 17.62 33.24
C ASP A 616 31.45 18.89 32.81
N LYS A 617 31.65 19.12 31.51
CA LYS A 617 32.28 20.35 31.01
C LYS A 617 31.41 21.60 31.15
N ILE A 618 30.09 21.45 31.25
CA ILE A 618 29.15 22.56 31.40
C ILE A 618 28.83 22.83 32.88
N PHE A 619 28.71 21.78 33.68
CA PHE A 619 28.21 21.83 35.05
C PHE A 619 29.29 21.54 36.10
N SER A 620 30.55 21.29 35.73
CA SER A 620 31.63 21.01 36.70
C SER A 620 31.63 22.07 37.81
N THR A 621 31.30 21.61 39.01
CA THR A 621 31.29 22.38 40.26
C THR A 621 32.68 22.56 40.86
N ASP A 622 33.69 21.84 40.36
CA ASP A 622 35.00 21.71 41.02
C ASP A 622 36.16 22.47 40.34
N VAL A 623 35.89 23.29 39.32
CA VAL A 623 36.94 24.23 38.88
C VAL A 623 36.98 25.36 39.89
N LYS A 624 37.91 25.29 40.86
CA LYS A 624 38.35 26.45 41.63
C LYS A 624 38.96 27.44 40.64
N TYR A 625 38.11 28.28 40.07
CA TYR A 625 38.56 29.42 39.29
C TYR A 625 39.28 30.39 40.22
N GLU A 626 40.47 30.84 39.83
CA GLU A 626 41.11 31.97 40.49
C GLU A 626 40.42 33.26 40.02
N TYR A 627 39.47 33.74 40.82
CA TYR A 627 38.76 34.98 40.55
C TYR A 627 39.65 36.17 40.93
N ALA A 628 39.84 37.08 39.96
CA ALA A 628 40.39 38.39 40.22
C ALA A 628 39.22 39.35 40.53
N ALA A 629 39.21 39.91 41.74
CA ALA A 629 38.22 40.88 42.16
C ALA A 629 38.60 42.28 41.64
N PHE A 630 37.66 42.92 40.95
CA PHE A 630 37.79 44.29 40.47
C PHE A 630 36.72 45.16 41.09
N HIS A 631 37.12 46.32 41.61
CA HIS A 631 36.20 47.30 42.17
C HIS A 631 36.00 48.44 41.18
N ILE A 632 34.85 48.47 40.52
CA ILE A 632 34.57 49.37 39.40
C ILE A 632 33.29 50.18 39.61
N MET A 633 33.24 51.38 39.04
CA MET A 633 32.04 52.21 38.95
C MET A 633 31.43 52.14 37.55
N GLU A 634 30.17 52.57 37.44
CA GLU A 634 29.46 52.66 36.17
C GLU A 634 30.24 53.56 35.19
N GLY A 635 30.52 53.05 33.99
CA GLY A 635 31.33 53.70 32.96
C GLY A 635 32.82 53.36 32.96
N GLU A 636 33.35 52.72 34.01
CA GLU A 636 34.76 52.35 34.12
C GLU A 636 35.10 51.05 33.37
N THR A 637 36.36 50.97 32.93
CA THR A 637 36.91 49.84 32.18
C THR A 637 38.04 49.18 32.94
N ILE A 638 38.03 47.85 33.00
CA ILE A 638 39.10 47.01 33.53
C ILE A 638 39.71 46.15 32.43
N HIS A 639 40.97 45.77 32.64
CA HIS A 639 41.71 44.91 31.73
C HIS A 639 42.02 43.59 32.42
N PHE A 640 41.62 42.48 31.79
CA PHE A 640 41.85 41.14 32.33
C PHE A 640 42.24 40.18 31.20
N ASN A 641 43.44 39.59 31.28
CA ASN A 641 43.98 38.61 30.32
C ASN A 641 43.80 38.98 28.84
N GLY A 642 44.04 40.26 28.49
CA GLY A 642 43.91 40.77 27.12
C GLY A 642 42.48 41.10 26.68
N TYR A 643 41.52 41.13 27.60
CA TYR A 643 40.17 41.62 27.37
C TYR A 643 39.95 42.97 28.05
N GLU A 644 39.31 43.88 27.34
CA GLU A 644 38.75 45.13 27.84
C GLU A 644 37.31 44.86 28.29
N ILE A 645 37.04 45.00 29.58
CA ILE A 645 35.72 44.78 30.19
C ILE A 645 35.24 46.10 30.76
N LYS A 646 34.16 46.65 30.22
CA LYS A 646 33.57 47.90 30.67
C LYS A 646 32.23 47.66 31.33
N LEU A 647 32.02 48.27 32.50
CA LEU A 647 30.69 48.30 33.12
C LEU A 647 29.87 49.41 32.48
N GLU A 648 28.95 49.05 31.58
CA GLU A 648 28.15 50.03 30.85
C GLU A 648 27.08 50.65 31.74
N GLN A 649 26.33 49.81 32.46
CA GLN A 649 25.24 50.26 33.33
C GLN A 649 24.85 49.24 34.39
N ILE A 650 24.13 49.72 35.42
CA ILE A 650 23.48 48.86 36.41
C ILE A 650 21.99 48.76 36.19
N ASN A 651 21.52 47.52 36.06
CA ASN A 651 20.11 47.21 35.94
C ASN A 651 19.51 46.89 37.32
N ARG A 652 18.66 47.79 37.83
CA ARG A 652 17.93 47.61 39.11
C ARG A 652 16.79 46.60 39.04
N ASN A 653 16.44 46.13 37.85
CA ASN A 653 15.50 45.03 37.65
C ASN A 653 16.13 43.98 36.74
N PRO A 654 17.14 43.24 37.24
CA PRO A 654 17.94 42.34 36.43
C PRO A 654 17.08 41.20 35.87
N GLN A 655 17.20 40.96 34.57
CA GLN A 655 16.68 39.76 33.93
C GLN A 655 17.85 38.81 33.68
N HIS A 656 17.79 37.62 34.27
CA HIS A 656 18.81 36.60 34.09
C HIS A 656 18.17 35.21 34.04
N ILE A 657 18.67 34.31 33.20
CA ILE A 657 18.08 32.99 32.97
C ILE A 657 18.00 32.14 34.24
N ASN A 658 18.98 32.31 35.14
CA ASN A 658 19.05 31.64 36.44
C ASN A 658 18.46 32.46 37.60
N TYR A 659 17.78 33.60 37.32
CA TYR A 659 17.16 34.45 38.34
C TYR A 659 15.64 34.48 38.18
N LEU A 660 14.93 33.91 39.15
CA LEU A 660 13.48 34.04 39.32
C LEU A 660 13.20 35.03 40.45
N PRO A 661 12.64 36.22 40.17
CA PRO A 661 12.33 37.23 41.19
C PRO A 661 11.29 36.71 42.20
N LYS A 662 11.55 36.90 43.49
CA LYS A 662 10.59 36.65 44.58
C LYS A 662 10.26 37.95 45.31
N LYS A 663 9.07 38.00 45.91
CA LYS A 663 8.63 39.14 46.72
C LYS A 663 9.56 39.29 47.94
N GLY A 664 10.27 40.41 48.02
CA GLY A 664 11.25 40.70 49.08
C GLY A 664 12.72 40.67 48.63
N ASP A 665 13.00 40.26 47.40
CA ASP A 665 14.37 40.31 46.85
C ASP A 665 14.81 41.74 46.55
N ILE A 666 16.07 42.06 46.87
CA ILE A 666 16.77 43.25 46.37
C ILE A 666 17.83 42.76 45.39
N ALA A 667 17.65 42.97 44.09
CA ALA A 667 18.57 42.48 43.05
C ALA A 667 19.04 43.58 42.12
N VAL A 668 20.33 43.55 41.74
CA VAL A 668 20.97 44.46 40.79
C VAL A 668 21.86 43.66 39.84
N GLY A 669 21.77 43.94 38.55
CA GLY A 669 22.58 43.29 37.51
C GLY A 669 23.60 44.25 36.93
N ALA A 670 24.83 43.77 36.72
CA ALA A 670 25.87 44.53 36.03
C ALA A 670 25.83 44.23 34.54
N GLN A 671 25.73 45.25 33.68
CA GLN A 671 25.85 45.06 32.23
C GLN A 671 27.29 45.32 31.79
N LEU A 672 28.04 44.24 31.59
CA LEU A 672 29.45 44.26 31.21
C LEU A 672 29.61 44.10 29.70
N SER A 673 30.28 45.03 29.04
CA SER A 673 30.70 44.88 27.64
C SER A 673 32.16 44.39 27.58
N VAL A 674 32.39 43.31 26.84
CA VAL A 674 33.67 42.60 26.80
C VAL A 674 34.20 42.59 25.38
N ARG A 675 35.43 43.08 25.18
CA ARG A 675 36.11 43.16 23.88
C ARG A 675 37.54 42.64 23.99
N LYS A 676 38.01 41.95 22.96
CA LYS A 676 39.41 41.48 22.89
C LYS A 676 40.30 42.47 22.14
N ASN A 677 39.81 42.99 21.01
CA ASN A 677 40.47 44.02 20.20
C ASN A 677 39.45 45.07 19.73
N ASN A 678 39.91 46.27 19.38
CA ASN A 678 39.04 47.36 18.88
C ASN A 678 38.19 46.99 17.65
N ASN A 679 38.61 46.00 16.86
CA ASN A 679 37.85 45.53 15.69
C ASN A 679 36.80 44.45 16.00
N THR A 680 36.71 43.94 17.23
CA THR A 680 35.68 42.95 17.62
C THR A 680 34.45 43.63 18.24
N PRO A 681 33.23 43.24 17.83
CA PRO A 681 32.00 43.75 18.45
C PRO A 681 31.93 43.32 19.94
N PRO A 682 31.49 44.21 20.85
CA PRO A 682 31.40 43.90 22.27
C PRO A 682 30.39 42.79 22.56
N LYS A 683 30.80 41.80 23.36
CA LYS A 683 29.91 40.79 23.92
C LYS A 683 29.41 41.24 25.28
N LEU A 684 28.16 40.91 25.61
CA LEU A 684 27.54 41.34 26.87
C LEU A 684 27.50 40.19 27.87
N ALA A 685 27.98 40.45 29.09
CA ALA A 685 27.77 39.61 30.26
C ALA A 685 26.93 40.39 31.30
N LYS A 686 26.03 39.68 31.98
CA LYS A 686 24.99 40.22 32.87
C LYS A 686 24.91 39.48 34.22
N PRO A 687 26.01 39.40 35.01
CA PRO A 687 25.94 38.80 36.34
C PRO A 687 25.01 39.60 37.27
N VAL A 688 24.38 38.93 38.23
CA VAL A 688 23.40 39.52 39.14
C VAL A 688 23.84 39.36 40.59
N PHE A 689 23.83 40.46 41.34
CA PHE A 689 23.94 40.45 42.79
C PHE A 689 22.53 40.57 43.38
N LEU A 690 22.20 39.79 44.41
CA LEU A 690 20.91 39.89 45.08
C LEU A 690 20.98 39.59 46.57
N ILE A 691 20.08 40.20 47.33
CA ILE A 691 19.85 39.91 48.74
C ILE A 691 18.48 39.24 48.85
N ARG A 692 18.45 37.99 49.30
CA ARG A 692 17.24 37.22 49.59
C ARG A 692 17.33 36.68 51.00
N ASP A 693 16.28 36.85 51.79
CA ASP A 693 16.25 36.42 53.20
C ASP A 693 17.44 36.95 54.03
N MET A 694 17.80 38.22 53.81
CA MET A 694 18.96 38.92 54.42
C MET A 694 20.33 38.30 54.12
N LYS A 695 20.45 37.40 53.14
CA LYS A 695 21.71 36.84 52.70
C LYS A 695 22.10 37.40 51.34
N PRO A 696 23.31 37.97 51.19
CA PRO A 696 23.84 38.32 49.89
C PRO A 696 24.15 37.03 49.11
N MET A 697 23.71 37.01 47.86
CA MET A 697 23.95 35.94 46.89
C MET A 697 24.30 36.58 45.55
N PHE A 698 24.90 35.80 44.67
CA PHE A 698 25.14 36.23 43.31
C PHE A 698 24.77 35.12 42.34
N ILE A 699 24.42 35.53 41.14
CA ILE A 699 24.17 34.66 40.02
C ILE A 699 25.25 35.00 39.00
N LYS A 700 26.14 34.02 38.78
CA LYS A 700 27.20 34.11 37.81
C LYS A 700 26.64 34.21 36.39
N ASP A 701 27.34 34.96 35.55
CA ASP A 701 27.16 34.91 34.09
C ASP A 701 28.50 34.56 33.44
N GLN A 702 28.46 34.01 32.23
CA GLN A 702 29.65 33.51 31.55
C GLN A 702 29.62 33.85 30.06
N LEU A 703 30.80 34.02 29.49
CA LEU A 703 31.03 34.08 28.05
C LEU A 703 31.79 32.82 27.63
N PRO A 704 31.08 31.74 27.25
CA PRO A 704 31.69 30.42 27.02
C PRO A 704 32.77 30.44 25.93
N THR A 705 32.60 31.28 24.90
CA THR A 705 33.56 31.40 23.79
C THR A 705 34.91 31.99 24.18
N GLU A 706 34.93 32.85 25.20
CA GLU A 706 36.14 33.48 25.72
C GLU A 706 36.68 32.75 26.96
N GLY A 707 35.91 31.79 27.48
CA GLY A 707 36.17 31.13 28.75
C GLY A 707 36.05 32.06 29.97
N LEU A 708 35.43 33.24 29.82
CA LEU A 708 35.32 34.24 30.89
C LEU A 708 34.09 34.00 31.76
N HIS A 709 34.28 34.08 33.08
CA HIS A 709 33.24 33.96 34.09
C HIS A 709 33.17 35.24 34.90
N PHE A 710 31.96 35.71 35.16
CA PHE A 710 31.70 36.95 35.87
C PHE A 710 30.82 36.68 37.08
N GLN A 711 31.25 37.18 38.24
CA GLN A 711 30.46 37.20 39.46
C GLN A 711 30.31 38.64 39.94
N PHE A 712 29.09 39.03 40.29
CA PHE A 712 28.83 40.32 40.92
C PHE A 712 28.63 40.08 42.41
N THR A 713 29.67 40.27 43.21
CA THR A 713 29.74 39.73 44.57
C THR A 713 29.42 40.73 45.67
N ALA A 714 29.61 42.03 45.43
CA ALA A 714 29.28 43.07 46.40
C ALA A 714 29.01 44.42 45.76
N VAL A 715 28.21 45.24 46.45
CA VAL A 715 28.01 46.67 46.17
C VAL A 715 28.35 47.44 47.43
N ASP A 716 29.27 48.39 47.34
CA ASP A 716 29.55 49.33 48.42
C ASP A 716 28.58 50.52 48.33
N PRO A 717 27.61 50.65 49.25
CA PRO A 717 26.59 51.70 49.19
C PRO A 717 27.15 53.11 49.47
N ASN A 718 28.33 53.24 50.08
CA ASN A 718 28.92 54.55 50.41
C ASN A 718 29.72 55.13 49.26
N THR A 719 30.41 54.28 48.49
CA THR A 719 31.29 54.69 47.40
C THR A 719 30.68 54.46 46.02
N GLY A 720 29.60 53.69 45.92
CA GLY A 720 29.00 53.28 44.64
C GLY A 720 29.83 52.25 43.86
N LYS A 721 30.93 51.77 44.44
CA LYS A 721 31.81 50.77 43.80
C LYS A 721 31.20 49.39 43.86
N MET A 722 31.36 48.66 42.76
CA MET A 722 30.86 47.31 42.59
C MET A 722 32.02 46.35 42.47
N THR A 723 31.91 45.23 43.18
CA THR A 723 32.92 44.16 43.12
C THR A 723 32.48 43.16 42.05
N ILE A 724 33.16 43.21 40.92
CA ILE A 724 33.03 42.25 39.83
C ILE A 724 34.24 41.33 39.88
N GLU A 725 34.00 40.07 40.18
CA GLU A 725 35.00 39.01 40.14
C GLU A 725 35.01 38.37 38.76
N VAL A 726 36.18 38.40 38.11
CA VAL A 726 36.38 37.83 36.77
C VAL A 726 37.37 36.68 36.85
N ALA A 727 37.03 35.56 36.24
CA ALA A 727 37.95 34.45 36.05
C ALA A 727 37.97 34.00 34.59
N GLN A 728 39.07 33.38 34.17
CA GLN A 728 39.18 32.75 32.87
C GLN A 728 39.41 31.24 33.05
N SER A 729 38.61 30.44 32.36
CA SER A 729 38.84 29.01 32.22
C SER A 729 40.12 28.76 31.43
N ALA A 730 40.81 27.65 31.70
CA ALA A 730 42.01 27.29 30.95
C ALA A 730 41.78 27.36 29.43
N PRO A 731 42.72 27.92 28.64
CA PRO A 731 42.58 27.97 27.19
C PRO A 731 42.48 26.54 26.64
N ASN A 732 41.52 26.31 25.74
CA ASN A 732 41.22 25.03 25.07
C ASN A 732 40.47 23.98 25.91
N LEU A 733 39.41 24.37 26.62
CA LEU A 733 38.43 23.38 27.09
C LEU A 733 37.78 22.72 25.86
N ALA A 734 38.18 21.49 25.56
CA ALA A 734 37.60 20.70 24.49
C ALA A 734 36.32 20.01 25.00
N TYR A 735 35.27 20.10 24.21
CA TYR A 735 33.98 19.51 24.50
C TYR A 735 33.83 18.22 23.69
N PRO A 736 33.47 17.09 24.35
CA PRO A 736 33.34 15.81 23.67
C PRO A 736 32.04 15.73 22.86
N VAL A 737 32.17 15.55 21.55
CA VAL A 737 31.06 15.31 20.61
C VAL A 737 31.19 13.90 20.06
N ASP A 738 30.19 13.06 20.29
CA ASP A 738 30.15 11.69 19.82
C ASP A 738 29.61 11.64 18.38
N ILE A 739 30.41 11.10 17.45
CA ILE A 739 30.03 10.96 16.04
C ILE A 739 30.16 9.49 15.62
N ALA A 740 29.07 8.92 15.13
CA ALA A 740 29.07 7.65 14.42
C ALA A 740 29.05 7.91 12.92
N THR A 741 30.00 7.34 12.16
CA THR A 741 30.12 7.55 10.71
C THR A 741 29.40 6.49 9.87
N ASN A 742 28.89 5.44 10.51
CA ASN A 742 28.24 4.30 9.87
C ASN A 742 26.70 4.31 9.99
N SER A 743 26.08 5.49 10.09
CA SER A 743 24.63 5.60 10.26
C SER A 743 23.89 5.74 8.94
N LEU A 744 23.24 4.66 8.51
CA LEU A 744 22.48 4.63 7.26
C LEU A 744 21.36 5.69 7.23
N ARG A 745 21.19 6.28 6.05
CA ARG A 745 20.19 7.31 5.76
C ARG A 745 18.76 6.77 5.90
N THR A 746 17.83 7.60 6.39
CA THR A 746 16.40 7.23 6.54
C THR A 746 15.41 8.15 5.83
N ASP A 747 15.85 9.27 5.25
CA ASP A 747 14.99 10.25 4.58
C ASP A 747 14.70 9.93 3.11
N TYR A 748 14.56 8.65 2.77
CA TYR A 748 14.20 8.23 1.42
C TYR A 748 13.08 7.19 1.40
N ILE A 749 12.46 7.05 0.23
CA ILE A 749 11.55 5.96 -0.10
C ILE A 749 11.93 5.36 -1.44
N VAL A 750 11.65 4.07 -1.64
CA VAL A 750 11.72 3.45 -2.97
C VAL A 750 10.32 3.50 -3.56
N PHE A 751 10.16 4.23 -4.64
CA PHE A 751 8.88 4.58 -5.22
C PHE A 751 8.69 3.92 -6.59
N GLU A 752 7.44 3.54 -6.88
CA GLU A 752 7.02 3.02 -8.18
C GLU A 752 5.82 3.81 -8.70
N ALA A 753 5.83 4.10 -9.99
CA ALA A 753 4.76 4.74 -10.72
C ALA A 753 4.60 4.09 -12.11
N ILE A 754 3.36 3.68 -12.39
CA ILE A 754 2.97 2.96 -13.59
C ILE A 754 1.84 3.71 -14.28
N ILE A 755 1.91 3.85 -15.60
CA ILE A 755 0.78 4.30 -16.41
C ILE A 755 0.01 3.09 -16.94
N PHE A 756 -1.32 3.10 -16.77
CA PHE A 756 -2.25 2.14 -17.36
C PHE A 756 -3.16 2.82 -18.40
N PRO A 757 -2.76 2.91 -19.69
CA PRO A 757 -3.58 3.51 -20.73
C PRO A 757 -4.84 2.68 -21.01
N GLY A 758 -5.98 3.33 -21.24
CA GLY A 758 -7.22 2.64 -21.65
C GLY A 758 -7.86 1.75 -20.57
N ILE A 759 -7.39 1.79 -19.32
CA ILE A 759 -7.96 1.03 -18.19
C ILE A 759 -9.45 1.26 -17.98
N ASN A 760 -9.97 2.44 -18.34
CA ASN A 760 -11.39 2.74 -18.24
C ASN A 760 -12.25 1.85 -19.14
N PHE A 761 -11.74 1.37 -20.27
CA PHE A 761 -12.47 0.40 -21.10
C PHE A 761 -12.68 -0.92 -20.36
N PHE A 762 -11.72 -1.33 -19.52
CA PHE A 762 -11.85 -2.51 -18.68
C PHE A 762 -12.94 -2.31 -17.63
N TRP A 763 -12.91 -1.20 -16.88
CA TRP A 763 -13.91 -0.92 -15.84
C TRP A 763 -15.30 -0.73 -16.42
N VAL A 764 -15.44 0.11 -17.46
CA VAL A 764 -16.73 0.35 -18.13
C VAL A 764 -17.26 -0.94 -18.73
N GLY A 765 -16.42 -1.72 -19.42
CA GLY A 765 -16.81 -2.99 -20.01
C GLY A 765 -17.32 -3.99 -18.98
N SER A 766 -16.58 -4.14 -17.87
CA SER A 766 -16.93 -5.03 -16.77
C SER A 766 -18.24 -4.64 -16.09
N ILE A 767 -18.43 -3.34 -15.81
CA ILE A 767 -19.67 -2.81 -15.23
C ILE A 767 -20.84 -3.03 -16.19
N MET A 768 -20.68 -2.71 -17.48
CA MET A 768 -21.72 -2.95 -18.49
C MET A 768 -22.08 -4.43 -18.58
N MET A 769 -21.11 -5.32 -18.48
CA MET A 769 -21.35 -6.77 -18.49
C MET A 769 -22.29 -7.19 -17.35
N MET A 770 -22.02 -6.73 -16.13
CA MET A 770 -22.87 -7.02 -14.97
C MET A 770 -24.23 -6.34 -15.06
N LEU A 771 -24.29 -5.10 -15.54
CA LEU A 771 -25.56 -4.39 -15.76
C LEU A 771 -26.45 -5.13 -16.77
N GLY A 772 -25.90 -5.66 -17.85
CA GLY A 772 -26.66 -6.44 -18.83
C GLY A 772 -27.25 -7.73 -18.25
N LEU A 773 -26.50 -8.43 -17.38
CA LEU A 773 -27.00 -9.57 -16.62
C LEU A 773 -28.12 -9.16 -15.65
N ALA A 774 -27.93 -8.08 -14.88
CA ALA A 774 -28.93 -7.56 -13.95
C ALA A 774 -30.22 -7.11 -14.66
N MET A 775 -30.12 -6.44 -15.80
CA MET A 775 -31.27 -6.09 -16.65
C MET A 775 -32.05 -7.34 -17.10
N SER A 776 -31.32 -8.38 -17.50
CA SER A 776 -31.91 -9.65 -17.90
C SER A 776 -32.62 -10.34 -16.73
N TRP A 777 -32.02 -10.32 -15.54
CA TRP A 777 -32.63 -10.81 -14.30
C TRP A 777 -33.93 -10.07 -13.98
N ILE A 778 -33.89 -8.74 -13.85
CA ILE A 778 -35.05 -7.90 -13.47
C ILE A 778 -36.20 -8.13 -14.45
N ARG A 779 -35.91 -8.17 -15.75
CA ARG A 779 -36.93 -8.43 -16.78
C ARG A 779 -37.58 -9.79 -16.58
N ARG A 780 -36.79 -10.85 -16.40
CA ARG A 780 -37.32 -12.22 -16.25
C ARG A 780 -38.09 -12.40 -14.95
N TRP A 781 -37.65 -11.75 -13.88
CA TRP A 781 -38.36 -11.70 -12.61
C TRP A 781 -39.77 -11.09 -12.77
N ARG A 782 -39.86 -9.91 -13.40
CA ARG A 782 -41.14 -9.23 -13.67
C ARG A 782 -42.07 -10.06 -14.55
N MET A 783 -41.55 -10.70 -15.59
CA MET A 783 -42.34 -11.58 -16.47
C MET A 783 -42.95 -12.75 -15.69
N ASN A 784 -42.16 -13.43 -14.84
CA ASN A 784 -42.65 -14.56 -14.05
C ASN A 784 -43.72 -14.13 -13.03
N ARG A 785 -43.55 -12.99 -12.36
CA ARG A 785 -44.55 -12.44 -11.41
C ARG A 785 -45.87 -12.11 -12.10
N ASN A 786 -45.82 -11.48 -13.27
CA ASN A 786 -47.03 -11.15 -14.03
C ASN A 786 -47.74 -12.42 -14.52
N THR A 787 -47.01 -13.46 -14.94
CA THR A 787 -47.63 -14.75 -15.30
C THR A 787 -48.31 -15.41 -14.10
N GLN A 788 -47.72 -15.34 -12.90
CA GLN A 788 -48.34 -15.89 -11.69
C GLN A 788 -49.59 -15.09 -11.26
N LEU A 789 -49.58 -13.76 -11.42
CA LEU A 789 -50.74 -12.90 -11.15
C LEU A 789 -51.88 -13.10 -12.14
N LEU A 790 -51.60 -13.50 -13.39
CA LEU A 790 -52.61 -13.84 -14.39
C LEU A 790 -53.14 -15.28 -14.23
N GLN A 791 -52.43 -16.13 -13.48
CA GLN A 791 -52.82 -17.52 -13.20
C GLN A 791 -53.58 -17.68 -11.88
N ARG A 792 -53.52 -16.66 -11.00
CA ARG A 792 -54.35 -16.51 -9.81
C ARG A 792 -55.56 -15.66 -10.15
#